data_AF-A0A1M6Q2N2-F1
#
_entry.id   AF-A0A1M6Q2N2-F1
#
_cell.length_a   1.000
_cell.length_b   1.000
_cell.length_c   1.000
_cell.angle_alpha   90.00
_cell.angle_beta   90.00
_cell.angle_gamma   90.00
#
_symmetry.space_group_name_H-M   'P 1'
#
loop_
_entity.id
_entity.type
_entity.pdbx_description
1 polymer ?
#
loop_
_entity_poly.entity_id
_entity_poly.type
_entity_poly.pdbx_seq_one_letter_code
_entity_poly.pdbx_strand_id
1 'polypeptide(L)'
;MDTPRVAVVLVGRNPTPALLSSLTLPADRVVLLCSDGTRTPAERVAAALARLAPDRAVSVEGVGPDPHDPAGVAAALERVHRAHGTAPRHLDYTGGTKVMSVAAALYLGAPAPGQAAPRFHYLDPATDLLRSADPAEPPLPLADAGIDLGVLAGIHGARWLSDREPATVRAALRGGARGLREAFPGLHPTEVRGVVNEADVLRHLRHITRGRDGVEVLGPRRVADPRHPADSIADFDALVRFRHRVLCVEVKSGPEEVVARAGWTVAKARRVFGNVAKVLFVHTGPAVPGLRERVAAHNPALNSSQVQVWSLDDLRARLSDGEALHRAFFPGGAVPARPASAAPPADRPAQAPAPVCAVTAAPAAPILVTALGSSRLGLLSAVHAHRPERALLLSSHQGMRAGVREAAARALYAAEHPGAPLPDAEGLRACGYRDRIRFAADPVDGFGAGAVADAAHDWIGRMREEDPGRPVVVDVTTGTKAMSLGLALAARRSGACVACQVVRDRRVVCLTHGGAAVQDRAVVAWSLVLDGYAPLVGPLADAVCEQGSAQVDVPLVAAAAEHMVRAAGGPVGVWVDGSLADPATADTARERPAVVLTFDDRALGLAAPSWSRTVRSGAVRKVSRGAWAQSVSAATGHLNLRCDVAGKVMALTRPGGDVGRAAELVAWITQEEPDGSGGGADGAAGWGFGDPQRPVLVVADPGAPPAVWDTDVSTL
;
A
#
# COMPACT_ATOMS: atom_id res chain seq x y z
N MET A 1 25.17 2.80 36.35
CA MET A 1 24.84 3.59 35.15
C MET A 1 23.83 2.79 34.35
N ASP A 2 22.65 3.34 34.06
CA ASP A 2 21.66 2.64 33.24
C ASP A 2 22.19 2.47 31.81
N THR A 3 22.19 1.24 31.31
CA THR A 3 22.61 0.93 29.94
C THR A 3 21.71 1.68 28.94
N PRO A 4 22.28 2.34 27.91
CA PRO A 4 21.49 3.13 26.96
C PRO A 4 20.43 2.26 26.28
N ARG A 5 19.21 2.79 26.19
CA ARG A 5 18.07 2.07 25.61
C ARG A 5 18.16 2.11 24.10
N VAL A 6 18.21 0.93 23.48
CA VAL A 6 18.22 0.77 22.03
C VAL A 6 16.80 0.49 21.52
N ALA A 7 16.38 1.22 20.49
CA ALA A 7 15.19 0.93 19.70
C ALA A 7 15.58 0.50 18.28
N VAL A 8 14.96 -0.56 17.78
CA VAL A 8 15.02 -0.95 16.37
C VAL A 8 13.71 -0.51 15.71
N VAL A 9 13.81 0.17 14.57
CA VAL A 9 12.66 0.63 13.79
C VAL A 9 12.79 0.11 12.38
N LEU A 10 11.84 -0.72 11.94
CA LEU A 10 11.86 -1.27 10.60
C LEU A 10 11.49 -0.20 9.57
N VAL A 11 12.24 -0.12 8.47
CA VAL A 11 12.01 0.87 7.41
C VAL A 11 11.45 0.21 6.16
N GLY A 12 10.26 0.65 5.75
CA GLY A 12 9.63 0.28 4.48
C GLY A 12 9.70 1.40 3.44
N ARG A 13 9.06 1.21 2.30
CA ARG A 13 8.95 2.23 1.23
C ARG A 13 8.18 3.49 1.64
N ASN A 14 7.30 3.38 2.64
CA ASN A 14 6.76 4.54 3.31
C ASN A 14 7.64 4.85 4.54
N PRO A 15 8.54 5.85 4.48
CA PRO A 15 9.43 6.21 5.59
C PRO A 15 8.73 6.95 6.74
N THR A 16 7.53 7.50 6.54
CA THR A 16 6.87 8.34 7.56
C THR A 16 6.67 7.62 8.91
N PRO A 17 6.21 6.35 8.96
CA PRO A 17 6.12 5.63 10.22
C PRO A 17 7.46 5.48 10.94
N ALA A 18 8.54 5.24 10.20
CA ALA A 18 9.86 5.10 10.80
C ALA A 18 10.31 6.41 11.46
N LEU A 19 10.06 7.57 10.84
CA LEU A 19 10.34 8.87 11.46
C LEU A 19 9.53 9.05 12.76
N LEU A 20 8.22 8.84 12.71
CA LEU A 20 7.32 9.05 13.85
C LEU A 20 7.65 8.13 15.02
N SER A 21 7.85 6.83 14.77
CA SER A 21 8.21 5.88 15.82
C SER A 21 9.59 6.20 16.40
N SER A 22 10.55 6.60 15.57
CA SER A 22 11.90 6.96 16.04
C SER A 22 11.94 8.21 16.91
N LEU A 23 11.06 9.19 16.68
CA LEU A 23 10.90 10.37 17.55
C LEU A 23 10.15 10.04 18.85
N THR A 24 9.20 9.11 18.78
CA THR A 24 8.28 8.79 19.88
C THR A 24 8.88 7.83 20.89
N LEU A 25 9.61 6.81 20.43
CA LEU A 25 10.13 5.76 21.31
C LEU A 25 11.10 6.33 22.35
N PRO A 26 11.02 5.88 23.62
CA PRO A 26 11.90 6.38 24.68
C PRO A 26 13.25 5.67 24.64
N ALA A 27 14.06 5.97 23.63
CA ALA A 27 15.36 5.35 23.37
C ALA A 27 16.45 6.41 23.13
N ASP A 28 17.64 6.12 23.63
CA ASP A 28 18.84 6.97 23.48
C ASP A 28 19.55 6.66 22.16
N ARG A 29 19.32 5.44 21.63
CA ARG A 29 19.85 4.97 20.35
C ARG A 29 18.74 4.40 19.48
N VAL A 30 18.69 4.81 18.23
CA VAL A 30 17.74 4.32 17.23
C VAL A 30 18.50 3.65 16.09
N VAL A 31 18.16 2.40 15.81
CA VAL A 31 18.65 1.64 14.67
C VAL A 31 17.52 1.52 13.65
N LEU A 32 17.71 2.14 12.49
CA LEU A 32 16.82 2.02 11.36
C LEU A 32 17.21 0.77 10.56
N LEU A 33 16.39 -0.28 10.66
CA LEU A 33 16.66 -1.56 10.01
C LEU A 33 15.95 -1.63 8.65
N CYS A 34 16.71 -1.73 7.57
CA CYS A 34 16.23 -1.65 6.19
C CYS A 34 16.77 -2.79 5.30
N SER A 35 16.13 -3.04 4.16
CA SER A 35 16.76 -3.83 3.09
C SER A 35 17.53 -2.91 2.14
N ASP A 36 18.28 -3.47 1.20
CA ASP A 36 18.99 -2.67 0.20
C ASP A 36 18.02 -1.78 -0.59
N GLY A 37 16.82 -2.29 -0.89
CA GLY A 37 15.76 -1.53 -1.56
C GLY A 37 15.09 -0.44 -0.72
N THR A 38 15.32 -0.37 0.60
CA THR A 38 14.78 0.68 1.48
C THR A 38 15.86 1.46 2.23
N ARG A 39 17.13 1.32 1.82
CA ARG A 39 18.27 2.02 2.42
C ARG A 39 18.18 3.53 2.27
N THR A 40 17.96 4.06 1.06
CA THR A 40 17.88 5.52 0.86
C THR A 40 16.76 6.18 1.67
N PRO A 41 15.52 5.63 1.70
CA PRO A 41 14.50 6.11 2.64
C PRO A 41 14.96 6.09 4.11
N ALA A 42 15.67 5.04 4.55
CA ALA A 42 16.19 4.95 5.92
C ALA A 42 17.24 6.04 6.20
N GLU A 43 18.15 6.31 5.27
CA GLU A 43 19.16 7.36 5.40
C GLU A 43 18.53 8.76 5.44
N ARG A 44 17.49 9.01 4.65
CA ARG A 44 16.73 10.28 4.71
C ARG A 44 16.02 10.45 6.06
N VAL A 45 15.48 9.36 6.63
CA VAL A 45 14.91 9.37 7.99
C VAL A 45 16.00 9.63 9.03
N ALA A 46 17.17 8.99 8.92
CA ALA A 46 18.29 9.23 9.82
C ALA A 46 18.74 10.70 9.79
N ALA A 47 18.86 11.29 8.60
CA ALA A 47 19.21 12.70 8.43
C ALA A 47 18.15 13.64 9.02
N ALA A 48 16.86 13.30 8.92
CA ALA A 48 15.80 14.06 9.56
C ALA A 48 15.86 13.95 11.10
N LEU A 49 16.10 12.74 11.64
CA LEU A 49 16.23 12.51 13.08
C LEU A 49 17.43 13.24 13.68
N ALA A 50 18.57 13.26 13.00
CA ALA A 50 19.75 14.00 13.45
C ALA A 50 19.47 15.51 13.63
N ARG A 51 18.54 16.08 12.85
CA ARG A 51 18.11 17.48 12.99
C ARG A 51 17.05 17.68 14.08
N LEU A 52 16.09 16.76 14.18
CA LEU A 52 14.92 16.90 15.04
C LEU A 52 15.14 16.41 16.48
N ALA A 53 16.09 15.49 16.68
CA ALA A 53 16.43 14.88 17.95
C ALA A 53 17.96 14.68 18.05
N PRO A 54 18.74 15.79 18.10
CA PRO A 54 20.21 15.74 18.04
C PRO A 54 20.85 14.96 19.20
N ASP A 55 20.14 14.82 20.33
CA ASP A 55 20.61 14.09 21.50
C ASP A 55 20.53 12.55 21.34
N ARG A 56 19.92 12.05 20.26
CA ARG A 56 19.79 10.61 19.98
C ARG A 56 20.84 10.15 19.01
N ALA A 57 21.50 9.03 19.31
CA ALA A 57 22.38 8.38 18.34
C ALA A 57 21.53 7.60 17.33
N VAL A 58 21.73 7.83 16.03
CA VAL A 58 20.99 7.16 14.95
C VAL A 58 21.95 6.42 14.04
N SER A 59 21.59 5.19 13.68
CA SER A 59 22.32 4.37 12.72
C SER A 59 21.37 3.66 11.76
N VAL A 60 21.87 3.29 10.58
CA VAL A 60 21.14 2.55 9.56
C VAL A 60 21.82 1.19 9.37
N GLU A 61 21.06 0.12 9.47
CA GLU A 61 21.56 -1.24 9.37
C GLU A 61 20.79 -2.02 8.30
N GLY A 62 21.53 -2.79 7.49
CA GLY A 62 20.98 -3.57 6.38
C GLY A 62 20.66 -5.01 6.79
N VAL A 63 19.50 -5.52 6.38
CA VAL A 63 19.17 -6.97 6.40
C VAL A 63 19.68 -7.71 5.17
N GLY A 64 20.17 -6.97 4.15
CA GLY A 64 20.65 -7.51 2.88
C GLY A 64 19.69 -7.26 1.70
N PRO A 65 19.92 -7.92 0.57
CA PRO A 65 19.19 -7.68 -0.68
C PRO A 65 17.78 -8.28 -0.68
N ASP A 66 17.57 -9.39 0.05
CA ASP A 66 16.27 -10.04 0.15
C ASP A 66 15.53 -9.65 1.44
N PRO A 67 14.49 -8.79 1.37
CA PRO A 67 13.69 -8.43 2.53
C PRO A 67 12.72 -9.56 2.98
N HIS A 68 12.74 -10.71 2.32
CA HIS A 68 11.96 -11.91 2.67
C HIS A 68 12.82 -13.03 3.26
N ASP A 69 14.13 -12.80 3.50
CA ASP A 69 15.01 -13.75 4.19
C ASP A 69 14.98 -13.54 5.71
N PRO A 70 14.38 -14.47 6.50
CA PRO A 70 14.37 -14.37 7.95
C PRO A 70 15.78 -14.46 8.58
N ALA A 71 16.70 -15.18 7.95
CA ALA A 71 18.05 -15.37 8.47
C ALA A 71 18.86 -14.06 8.38
N GLY A 72 18.75 -13.33 7.27
CA GLY A 72 19.31 -12.00 7.10
C GLY A 72 18.83 -11.01 8.18
N VAL A 73 17.55 -11.06 8.55
CA VAL A 73 16.98 -10.23 9.63
C VAL A 73 17.58 -10.60 10.99
N ALA A 74 17.64 -11.89 11.33
CA ALA A 74 18.22 -12.35 12.59
C ALA A 74 19.72 -11.99 12.68
N ALA A 75 20.48 -12.18 11.60
CA ALA A 75 21.89 -11.82 11.54
C ALA A 75 22.12 -10.31 11.71
N ALA A 76 21.23 -9.47 11.19
CA ALA A 76 21.29 -8.03 11.39
C ALA A 76 21.01 -7.63 12.84
N LEU A 77 20.01 -8.23 13.47
CA LEU A 77 19.72 -7.99 14.90
C LEU A 77 20.84 -8.48 15.81
N GLU A 78 21.50 -9.58 15.46
CA GLU A 78 22.70 -10.05 16.17
C GLU A 78 23.87 -9.05 16.05
N ARG A 79 24.06 -8.42 14.88
CA ARG A 79 25.04 -7.33 14.73
C ARG A 79 24.69 -6.14 15.62
N VAL A 80 23.41 -5.74 15.65
CA VAL A 80 22.91 -4.66 16.52
C VAL A 80 23.15 -4.99 18.00
N HIS A 81 22.85 -6.22 18.42
CA HIS A 81 23.08 -6.69 19.77
C HIS A 81 24.56 -6.59 20.15
N ARG A 82 25.46 -7.11 19.31
CA ARG A 82 26.91 -7.04 19.52
C ARG A 82 27.45 -5.61 19.54
N ALA A 83 26.95 -4.73 18.68
CA ALA A 83 27.41 -3.34 18.57
C ALA A 83 27.04 -2.48 19.81
N HIS A 84 25.97 -2.83 20.51
CA HIS A 84 25.46 -2.06 21.66
C HIS A 84 25.59 -2.78 23.01
N GLY A 85 26.02 -4.04 23.02
CA GLY A 85 26.22 -4.83 24.23
C GLY A 85 24.93 -5.18 24.98
N THR A 86 23.76 -4.84 24.44
CA THR A 86 22.45 -5.14 25.02
C THR A 86 21.43 -5.47 23.92
N ALA A 87 20.41 -6.26 24.26
CA ALA A 87 19.32 -6.53 23.34
C ALA A 87 18.44 -5.27 23.16
N PRO A 88 17.93 -4.99 21.96
CA PRO A 88 16.99 -3.91 21.73
C PRO A 88 15.78 -4.01 22.67
N ARG A 89 15.49 -2.91 23.37
CA ARG A 89 14.35 -2.84 24.30
C ARG A 89 13.03 -2.56 23.56
N HIS A 90 13.11 -1.91 22.41
CA HIS A 90 11.95 -1.53 21.61
C HIS A 90 12.12 -2.01 20.17
N LEU A 91 11.05 -2.55 19.59
CA LEU A 91 10.93 -2.81 18.15
C LEU A 91 9.67 -2.11 17.64
N ASP A 92 9.81 -1.15 16.73
CA ASP A 92 8.69 -0.74 15.88
C ASP A 92 8.67 -1.62 14.63
N TYR A 93 7.56 -2.34 14.45
CA TYR A 93 7.37 -3.26 13.33
C TYR A 93 6.40 -2.74 12.26
N THR A 94 6.14 -1.42 12.26
CA THR A 94 5.21 -0.77 11.32
C THR A 94 5.78 -0.74 9.89
N GLY A 95 7.08 -0.44 9.75
CA GLY A 95 7.77 -0.48 8.44
C GLY A 95 8.32 -1.86 8.10
N GLY A 96 9.11 -1.96 7.03
CA GLY A 96 9.67 -3.22 6.49
C GLY A 96 8.64 -4.11 5.78
N THR A 97 9.01 -5.32 5.37
CA THR A 97 8.06 -6.35 4.90
C THR A 97 7.38 -7.04 6.09
N LYS A 98 6.34 -7.85 5.85
CA LYS A 98 5.72 -8.67 6.91
C LYS A 98 6.72 -9.70 7.47
N VAL A 99 7.57 -10.26 6.61
CA VAL A 99 8.63 -11.20 7.02
C VAL A 99 9.63 -10.53 7.94
N MET A 100 10.12 -9.32 7.60
CA MET A 100 11.00 -8.55 8.49
C MET A 100 10.34 -8.30 9.85
N SER A 101 9.08 -7.85 9.87
CA SER A 101 8.31 -7.61 11.11
C SER A 101 8.26 -8.84 12.01
N VAL A 102 7.89 -9.99 11.45
CA VAL A 102 7.70 -11.22 12.21
C VAL A 102 9.03 -11.85 12.62
N ALA A 103 10.00 -11.94 11.71
CA ALA A 103 11.33 -12.48 12.00
C ALA A 103 12.02 -11.67 13.12
N ALA A 104 11.94 -10.34 13.07
CA ALA A 104 12.51 -9.48 14.10
C ALA A 104 11.85 -9.69 15.47
N ALA A 105 10.52 -9.76 15.52
CA ALA A 105 9.80 -9.95 16.78
C ALA A 105 9.99 -11.35 17.38
N LEU A 106 10.09 -12.39 16.55
CA LEU A 106 10.39 -13.74 17.01
C LEU A 106 11.81 -13.86 17.55
N TYR A 107 12.81 -13.28 16.87
CA TYR A 107 14.19 -13.25 17.33
C TYR A 107 14.31 -12.51 18.68
N LEU A 108 13.76 -11.30 18.79
CA LEU A 108 13.86 -10.51 20.03
C LEU A 108 13.02 -11.11 21.17
N GLY A 109 11.88 -11.71 20.86
CA GLY A 109 10.96 -12.22 21.88
C GLY A 109 11.37 -13.54 22.54
N ALA A 110 12.59 -14.03 22.28
CA ALA A 110 13.26 -15.09 23.02
C ALA A 110 14.51 -14.53 23.75
N PRO A 111 14.33 -13.62 24.73
CA PRO A 111 15.45 -12.99 25.42
C PRO A 111 16.29 -14.01 26.19
N ALA A 112 17.61 -13.76 26.29
CA ALA A 112 18.48 -14.57 27.12
C ALA A 112 18.09 -14.44 28.61
N PRO A 113 18.36 -15.46 29.46
CA PRO A 113 18.08 -15.37 30.89
C PRO A 113 18.64 -14.10 31.52
N GLY A 114 17.79 -13.37 32.26
CA GLY A 114 18.17 -12.11 32.93
C GLY A 114 18.04 -10.84 32.06
N GLN A 115 17.67 -10.95 30.78
CA GLN A 115 17.34 -9.80 29.95
C GLN A 115 15.86 -9.41 30.11
N ALA A 116 15.59 -8.10 30.12
CA ALA A 116 14.23 -7.59 30.09
C ALA A 116 13.54 -7.97 28.77
N ALA A 117 12.24 -8.29 28.84
CA ALA A 117 11.45 -8.57 27.64
C ALA A 117 11.41 -7.34 26.71
N PRO A 118 11.56 -7.52 25.39
CA PRO A 118 11.41 -6.43 24.45
C PRO A 118 9.96 -5.98 24.36
N ARG A 119 9.77 -4.70 24.02
CA ARG A 119 8.46 -4.11 23.75
C ARG A 119 8.25 -3.95 22.25
N PHE A 120 7.13 -4.43 21.75
CA PHE A 120 6.79 -4.37 20.33
C PHE A 120 5.76 -3.28 20.08
N HIS A 121 6.03 -2.42 19.11
CA HIS A 121 5.28 -1.20 18.86
C HIS A 121 4.74 -1.16 17.42
N TYR A 122 3.52 -0.67 17.27
CA TYR A 122 2.87 -0.48 15.97
C TYR A 122 2.20 0.88 15.92
N LEU A 123 2.51 1.66 14.88
CA LEU A 123 1.87 2.93 14.60
C LEU A 123 0.46 2.65 14.09
N ASP A 124 -0.53 3.00 14.91
CA ASP A 124 -1.93 2.93 14.52
C ASP A 124 -2.32 4.17 13.70
N PRO A 125 -2.57 4.03 12.39
CA PRO A 125 -2.88 5.16 11.53
C PRO A 125 -4.25 5.79 11.84
N ALA A 126 -5.11 5.12 12.63
CA ALA A 126 -6.42 5.65 13.00
C ALA A 126 -6.38 6.54 14.25
N THR A 127 -5.50 6.21 15.21
CA THR A 127 -5.51 6.83 16.55
C THR A 127 -4.36 7.82 16.80
N ASP A 128 -3.38 7.93 15.89
CA ASP A 128 -2.15 8.73 16.10
C ASP A 128 -1.39 8.31 17.36
N LEU A 129 -1.37 6.99 17.59
CA LEU A 129 -0.74 6.36 18.73
C LEU A 129 0.23 5.29 18.26
N LEU A 130 1.33 5.17 19.00
CA LEU A 130 2.21 4.02 18.92
C LEU A 130 1.72 2.99 19.95
N ARG A 131 1.05 1.93 19.48
CA ARG A 131 0.44 0.90 20.32
C ARG A 131 1.45 -0.18 20.68
N SER A 132 1.48 -0.59 21.95
CA SER A 132 2.21 -1.78 22.37
C SER A 132 1.45 -3.05 21.95
N ALA A 133 2.19 -4.11 21.63
CA ALA A 133 1.61 -5.44 21.45
C ALA A 133 1.14 -6.04 22.78
N ASP A 134 1.67 -5.55 23.91
CA ASP A 134 1.18 -5.88 25.25
C ASP A 134 -0.02 -4.97 25.58
N PRO A 135 -1.24 -5.51 25.74
CA PRO A 135 -2.42 -4.72 26.05
C PRO A 135 -2.38 -4.08 27.45
N ALA A 136 -1.48 -4.53 28.35
CA ALA A 136 -1.29 -3.91 29.65
C ALA A 136 -0.50 -2.59 29.57
N GLU A 137 0.26 -2.38 28.48
CA GLU A 137 1.05 -1.16 28.30
C GLU A 137 0.23 -0.05 27.61
N PRO A 138 0.24 1.17 28.16
CA PRO A 138 -0.47 2.28 27.53
C PRO A 138 0.17 2.63 26.18
N PRO A 139 -0.64 2.99 25.17
CA PRO A 139 -0.13 3.48 23.90
C PRO A 139 0.60 4.83 24.09
N LEU A 140 1.62 5.09 23.27
CA LEU A 140 2.39 6.33 23.32
C LEU A 140 1.83 7.35 22.31
N PRO A 141 1.60 8.61 22.72
CA PRO A 141 1.25 9.67 21.78
C PRO A 141 2.43 9.99 20.87
N LEU A 142 2.17 10.16 19.58
CA LEU A 142 3.23 10.43 18.63
C LEU A 142 3.89 11.79 18.87
N ALA A 143 5.21 11.78 18.93
CA ALA A 143 6.03 12.98 18.90
C ALA A 143 6.04 13.57 17.48
N ASP A 144 5.62 14.82 17.37
CA ASP A 144 5.53 15.57 16.11
C ASP A 144 6.23 16.94 16.18
N ALA A 145 6.94 17.20 17.29
CA ALA A 145 7.70 18.42 17.48
C ALA A 145 8.73 18.61 16.36
N GLY A 146 8.72 19.79 15.74
CA GLY A 146 9.64 20.15 14.65
C GLY A 146 9.34 19.49 13.30
N ILE A 147 8.32 18.63 13.18
CA ILE A 147 7.93 18.07 11.90
C ILE A 147 7.15 19.12 11.10
N ASP A 148 7.75 19.63 10.04
CA ASP A 148 7.11 20.50 9.05
C ASP A 148 6.86 19.76 7.71
N LEU A 149 6.18 20.44 6.77
CA LEU A 149 5.91 19.91 5.43
C LEU A 149 7.20 19.63 4.65
N GLY A 150 8.27 20.38 4.88
CA GLY A 150 9.57 20.18 4.25
C GLY A 150 10.25 18.89 4.72
N VAL A 151 10.20 18.59 6.02
CA VAL A 151 10.67 17.35 6.61
C VAL A 151 9.90 16.16 6.04
N LEU A 152 8.56 16.24 6.04
CA LEU A 152 7.72 15.16 5.52
C LEU A 152 7.98 14.94 4.03
N ALA A 153 8.10 15.98 3.21
CA ALA A 153 8.46 15.83 1.80
C ALA A 153 9.89 15.25 1.64
N GLY A 154 10.84 15.74 2.44
CA GLY A 154 12.25 15.39 2.37
C GLY A 154 12.54 13.91 2.65
N ILE A 155 11.84 13.29 3.61
CA ILE A 155 12.03 11.84 3.87
C ILE A 155 11.56 10.98 2.69
N HIS A 156 10.62 11.47 1.88
CA HIS A 156 10.21 10.84 0.61
C HIS A 156 11.12 11.24 -0.56
N GLY A 157 12.14 12.07 -0.35
CA GLY A 157 13.03 12.56 -1.40
C GLY A 157 12.40 13.64 -2.29
N ALA A 158 11.36 14.33 -1.81
CA ALA A 158 10.78 15.50 -2.45
C ALA A 158 11.30 16.79 -1.82
N ARG A 159 11.45 17.84 -2.63
CA ARG A 159 11.85 19.18 -2.18
C ARG A 159 11.07 20.25 -2.93
N TRP A 160 10.87 21.41 -2.31
CA TRP A 160 10.23 22.55 -2.97
C TRP A 160 11.20 23.21 -3.95
N LEU A 161 10.71 23.65 -5.10
CA LEU A 161 11.47 24.54 -6.00
C LEU A 161 11.70 25.92 -5.40
N SER A 162 10.78 26.36 -4.54
CA SER A 162 10.81 27.66 -3.88
C SER A 162 10.04 27.58 -2.57
N ASP A 163 10.60 28.18 -1.53
CA ASP A 163 9.94 28.30 -0.21
C ASP A 163 8.85 29.37 -0.18
N ARG A 164 8.74 30.19 -1.24
CA ARG A 164 7.74 31.26 -1.37
C ARG A 164 6.65 30.90 -2.38
N GLU A 165 5.42 31.39 -2.15
CA GLU A 165 4.31 31.25 -3.10
C GLU A 165 4.63 31.95 -4.43
N PRO A 166 4.03 31.55 -5.56
CA PRO A 166 4.14 32.27 -6.83
C PRO A 166 3.78 33.75 -6.72
N ALA A 167 4.43 34.60 -7.52
CA ALA A 167 4.22 36.05 -7.47
C ALA A 167 2.77 36.46 -7.79
N THR A 168 2.10 35.72 -8.68
CA THR A 168 0.69 35.88 -9.04
C THR A 168 -0.21 35.67 -7.81
N VAL A 169 -0.02 34.57 -7.08
CA VAL A 169 -0.79 34.27 -5.87
C VAL A 169 -0.54 35.29 -4.78
N ARG A 170 0.71 35.75 -4.59
CA ARG A 170 1.02 36.83 -3.63
C ARG A 170 0.32 38.15 -4.00
N ALA A 171 0.21 38.48 -5.29
CA ALA A 171 -0.53 39.66 -5.75
C ALA A 171 -2.04 39.52 -5.47
N ALA A 172 -2.62 38.35 -5.77
CA ALA A 172 -4.01 38.05 -5.48
C ALA A 172 -4.32 38.03 -3.97
N LEU A 173 -3.42 37.53 -3.12
CA LEU A 173 -3.56 37.59 -1.66
C LEU A 173 -3.62 39.02 -1.13
N ARG A 174 -2.85 39.95 -1.73
CA ARG A 174 -2.79 41.37 -1.32
C ARG A 174 -3.97 42.20 -1.81
N GLY A 175 -4.38 42.03 -3.07
CA GLY A 175 -5.34 42.94 -3.72
C GLY A 175 -6.47 42.26 -4.49
N GLY A 176 -6.67 40.95 -4.31
CA GLY A 176 -7.67 40.17 -5.03
C GLY A 176 -7.46 40.20 -6.55
N ALA A 177 -8.56 40.07 -7.30
CA ALA A 177 -8.53 40.09 -8.76
C ALA A 177 -8.00 41.42 -9.33
N ARG A 178 -8.25 42.55 -8.64
CA ARG A 178 -7.76 43.86 -9.05
C ARG A 178 -6.24 43.93 -8.95
N GLY A 179 -5.68 43.63 -7.77
CA GLY A 179 -4.24 43.64 -7.56
C GLY A 179 -3.49 42.63 -8.45
N LEU A 180 -4.10 41.48 -8.77
CA LEU A 180 -3.54 40.53 -9.72
C LEU A 180 -3.46 41.12 -11.15
N ARG A 181 -4.53 41.75 -11.64
CA ARG A 181 -4.55 42.36 -12.98
C ARG A 181 -3.62 43.56 -13.10
N GLU A 182 -3.52 44.38 -12.05
CA GLU A 182 -2.59 45.51 -12.00
C GLU A 182 -1.12 45.05 -12.06
N ALA A 183 -0.77 43.98 -11.33
CA ALA A 183 0.59 43.44 -11.33
C ALA A 183 0.93 42.59 -12.57
N PHE A 184 -0.07 41.97 -13.21
CA PHE A 184 0.10 41.07 -14.34
C PHE A 184 -0.99 41.31 -15.41
N PRO A 185 -0.91 42.41 -16.18
CA PRO A 185 -1.98 42.82 -17.10
C PRO A 185 -2.20 41.87 -18.29
N GLY A 186 -1.21 41.03 -18.62
CA GLY A 186 -1.27 40.08 -19.73
C GLY A 186 -1.87 38.70 -19.41
N LEU A 187 -2.31 38.44 -18.17
CA LEU A 187 -2.88 37.14 -17.80
C LEU A 187 -4.25 36.92 -18.46
N HIS A 188 -4.47 35.70 -18.96
CA HIS A 188 -5.76 35.35 -19.56
C HIS A 188 -6.87 35.34 -18.48
N PRO A 189 -8.13 35.74 -18.79
CA PRO A 189 -9.20 35.80 -17.79
C PRO A 189 -9.47 34.50 -17.02
N THR A 190 -9.23 33.34 -17.64
CA THR A 190 -9.33 32.04 -16.96
C THR A 190 -8.24 31.82 -15.92
N GLU A 191 -7.00 32.24 -16.22
CA GLU A 191 -5.87 32.16 -15.29
C GLU A 191 -6.08 33.11 -14.11
N VAL A 192 -6.57 34.32 -14.37
CA VAL A 192 -6.95 35.28 -13.32
C VAL A 192 -7.97 34.66 -12.35
N ARG A 193 -9.01 34.01 -12.87
CA ARG A 193 -9.99 33.31 -12.02
C ARG A 193 -9.35 32.19 -11.20
N GLY A 194 -8.54 31.34 -11.83
CA GLY A 194 -7.84 30.23 -11.15
C GLY A 194 -7.01 30.72 -9.97
N VAL A 195 -6.11 31.68 -10.22
CA VAL A 195 -5.22 32.24 -9.19
C VAL A 195 -6.00 32.94 -8.07
N VAL A 196 -7.10 33.63 -8.39
CA VAL A 196 -7.95 34.28 -7.39
C VAL A 196 -8.65 33.23 -6.51
N ASN A 197 -9.17 32.15 -7.10
CA ASN A 197 -9.80 31.07 -6.36
C ASN A 197 -8.80 30.36 -5.42
N GLU A 198 -7.59 30.08 -5.89
CA GLU A 198 -6.50 29.53 -5.06
C GLU A 198 -6.16 30.47 -3.89
N ALA A 199 -6.01 31.77 -4.17
CA ALA A 199 -5.73 32.77 -3.14
C ALA A 199 -6.86 32.89 -2.11
N ASP A 200 -8.12 32.76 -2.54
CA ASP A 200 -9.29 32.80 -1.66
C ASP A 200 -9.35 31.59 -0.72
N VAL A 201 -9.12 30.38 -1.24
CA VAL A 201 -9.03 29.16 -0.43
C VAL A 201 -7.88 29.27 0.57
N LEU A 202 -6.70 29.69 0.11
CA LEU A 202 -5.52 29.85 0.96
C LEU A 202 -5.75 30.90 2.06
N ARG A 203 -6.38 32.04 1.73
CA ARG A 203 -6.71 33.08 2.71
C ARG A 203 -7.65 32.56 3.79
N HIS A 204 -8.67 31.80 3.39
CA HIS A 204 -9.60 31.19 4.34
C HIS A 204 -8.90 30.17 5.24
N LEU A 205 -8.12 29.23 4.68
CA LEU A 205 -7.36 28.24 5.46
C LEU A 205 -6.43 28.91 6.48
N ARG A 206 -5.69 29.95 6.07
CA ARG A 206 -4.81 30.71 6.97
C ARG A 206 -5.56 31.45 8.06
N HIS A 207 -6.76 31.94 7.75
CA HIS A 207 -7.58 32.64 8.72
C HIS A 207 -8.06 31.69 9.82
N ILE A 208 -8.63 30.54 9.44
CA ILE A 208 -9.23 29.59 10.39
C ILE A 208 -8.19 28.84 11.23
N THR A 209 -6.94 28.73 10.77
CA THR A 209 -5.85 28.07 11.50
C THR A 209 -4.90 29.04 12.20
N ARG A 210 -5.21 30.34 12.25
CA ARG A 210 -4.29 31.35 12.79
C ARG A 210 -4.02 31.10 14.28
N GLY A 211 -2.73 31.06 14.66
CA GLY A 211 -2.30 30.92 16.05
C GLY A 211 -2.49 29.52 16.65
N ARG A 212 -2.71 28.50 15.80
CA ARG A 212 -2.92 27.13 16.24
C ARG A 212 -1.62 26.33 16.18
N ASP A 213 -1.23 25.75 17.30
CA ASP A 213 -0.03 24.92 17.40
C ASP A 213 -0.16 23.64 16.57
N GLY A 214 0.98 23.16 16.07
CA GLY A 214 1.03 21.93 15.26
C GLY A 214 0.38 22.04 13.89
N VAL A 215 -0.04 23.24 13.46
CA VAL A 215 -0.60 23.51 12.14
C VAL A 215 0.35 24.33 11.28
N GLU A 216 0.50 23.92 10.02
CA GLU A 216 1.24 24.66 9.02
C GLU A 216 0.40 24.76 7.74
N VAL A 217 0.31 25.97 7.17
CA VAL A 217 -0.43 26.23 5.94
C VAL A 217 0.47 26.90 4.91
N LEU A 218 0.85 26.15 3.88
CA LEU A 218 1.60 26.66 2.73
C LEU A 218 0.63 26.93 1.58
N GLY A 219 0.84 28.07 0.91
CA GLY A 219 0.23 28.33 -0.39
C GLY A 219 0.87 27.50 -1.49
N PRO A 220 0.69 27.85 -2.77
CA PRO A 220 1.09 26.96 -3.85
C PRO A 220 2.56 26.57 -3.79
N ARG A 221 2.84 25.28 -3.95
CA ARG A 221 4.18 24.68 -3.91
C ARG A 221 4.39 23.80 -5.13
N ARG A 222 5.58 23.94 -5.74
CA ARG A 222 6.04 23.05 -6.80
C ARG A 222 7.16 22.18 -6.25
N VAL A 223 7.06 20.88 -6.50
CA VAL A 223 8.07 19.88 -6.17
C VAL A 223 9.10 19.87 -7.28
N ALA A 224 10.37 20.06 -6.90
CA ALA A 224 11.47 20.01 -7.82
C ALA A 224 11.61 18.62 -8.41
N ASP A 225 11.93 18.56 -9.69
CA ASP A 225 12.45 17.34 -10.26
C ASP A 225 13.86 17.04 -9.71
N PRO A 226 14.10 15.85 -9.13
CA PRO A 226 15.46 15.46 -8.75
C PRO A 226 16.41 15.31 -9.95
N ARG A 227 15.92 14.97 -11.14
CA ARG A 227 16.74 14.75 -12.35
C ARG A 227 16.92 16.02 -13.19
N HIS A 228 15.91 16.90 -13.19
CA HIS A 228 15.94 18.17 -13.95
C HIS A 228 15.58 19.35 -13.03
N PRO A 229 16.50 19.85 -12.20
CA PRO A 229 16.17 20.79 -11.11
C PRO A 229 15.46 22.09 -11.50
N ALA A 230 15.44 22.46 -12.78
CA ALA A 230 14.68 23.59 -13.31
C ALA A 230 13.16 23.30 -13.46
N ASP A 231 12.79 22.03 -13.53
CA ASP A 231 11.43 21.55 -13.77
C ASP A 231 10.70 21.17 -12.47
N SER A 232 9.38 21.09 -12.57
CA SER A 232 8.52 20.57 -11.51
C SER A 232 7.81 19.29 -11.95
N ILE A 233 7.75 18.33 -11.04
CA ILE A 233 7.09 17.03 -11.24
C ILE A 233 5.73 16.94 -10.55
N ALA A 234 5.46 17.86 -9.62
CA ALA A 234 4.23 17.98 -8.88
C ALA A 234 4.01 19.43 -8.45
N ASP A 235 2.75 19.83 -8.43
CA ASP A 235 2.26 21.13 -8.00
C ASP A 235 1.14 20.94 -6.98
N PHE A 236 1.02 21.81 -6.00
CA PHE A 236 -0.08 21.83 -5.05
C PHE A 236 -0.57 23.26 -4.90
N ASP A 237 -1.89 23.47 -4.84
CA ASP A 237 -2.49 24.79 -4.72
C ASP A 237 -2.45 25.28 -3.27
N ALA A 238 -2.72 24.40 -2.32
CA ALA A 238 -2.40 24.63 -0.91
C ALA A 238 -2.09 23.32 -0.19
N LEU A 239 -1.29 23.43 0.87
CA LEU A 239 -0.93 22.33 1.75
C LEU A 239 -1.26 22.73 3.18
N VAL A 240 -1.98 21.86 3.88
CA VAL A 240 -2.24 22.00 5.30
C VAL A 240 -1.67 20.80 6.02
N ARG A 241 -0.75 21.02 6.95
CA ARG A 241 -0.28 20.00 7.88
C ARG A 241 -0.96 20.20 9.21
N PHE A 242 -1.45 19.10 9.78
CA PHE A 242 -1.83 19.01 11.19
C PHE A 242 -1.03 17.86 11.79
N ARG A 243 -0.12 18.15 12.72
CA ARG A 243 0.83 17.16 13.26
C ARG A 243 1.64 16.52 12.12
N HIS A 244 1.54 15.22 11.92
CA HIS A 244 2.21 14.50 10.83
C HIS A 244 1.29 14.24 9.62
N ARG A 245 0.01 14.62 9.70
CA ARG A 245 -0.99 14.40 8.64
C ARG A 245 -0.99 15.59 7.68
N VAL A 246 -1.15 15.30 6.39
CA VAL A 246 -1.10 16.32 5.34
C VAL A 246 -2.39 16.31 4.54
N LEU A 247 -3.02 17.46 4.40
CA LEU A 247 -4.12 17.71 3.49
C LEU A 247 -3.60 18.51 2.29
N CYS A 248 -3.60 17.86 1.13
CA CYS A 248 -3.30 18.48 -0.16
C CYS A 248 -4.60 19.05 -0.74
N VAL A 249 -4.66 20.36 -0.92
CA VAL A 249 -5.83 21.04 -1.43
C VAL A 249 -5.61 21.38 -2.90
N GLU A 250 -6.55 20.98 -3.74
CA GLU A 250 -6.55 21.22 -5.17
C GLU A 250 -7.81 22.01 -5.54
N VAL A 251 -7.64 23.15 -6.19
CA VAL A 251 -8.72 24.07 -6.56
C VAL A 251 -9.06 23.88 -8.04
N LYS A 252 -10.36 23.78 -8.33
CA LYS A 252 -10.89 23.59 -9.70
C LYS A 252 -12.03 24.54 -9.99
N SER A 253 -12.17 24.92 -11.25
CA SER A 253 -13.22 25.87 -11.64
C SER A 253 -14.59 25.17 -11.73
N GLY A 254 -14.60 23.87 -12.00
CA GLY A 254 -15.81 23.06 -12.13
C GLY A 254 -15.68 21.64 -11.54
N PRO A 255 -16.80 21.01 -11.15
CA PRO A 255 -16.85 19.69 -10.52
C PRO A 255 -16.41 18.54 -11.45
N GLU A 256 -16.57 18.68 -12.75
CA GLU A 256 -16.15 17.70 -13.77
C GLU A 256 -14.63 17.52 -13.85
N GLU A 257 -13.86 18.58 -13.58
CA GLU A 257 -12.40 18.52 -13.56
C GLU A 257 -11.88 17.65 -12.41
N VAL A 258 -12.66 17.52 -11.34
CA VAL A 258 -12.31 16.72 -10.16
C VAL A 258 -12.27 15.23 -10.51
N VAL A 259 -13.31 14.71 -11.16
CA VAL A 259 -13.40 13.27 -11.51
C VAL A 259 -12.23 12.88 -12.43
N ALA A 260 -11.88 13.74 -13.39
CA ALA A 260 -10.80 13.48 -14.34
C ALA A 260 -9.38 13.59 -13.75
N ARG A 261 -9.22 14.16 -12.54
CA ARG A 261 -7.91 14.45 -11.90
C ARG A 261 -7.70 13.76 -10.55
N ALA A 262 -8.73 13.12 -9.98
CA ALA A 262 -8.67 12.58 -8.63
C ALA A 262 -7.55 11.54 -8.44
N GLY A 263 -7.41 10.57 -9.34
CA GLY A 263 -6.35 9.56 -9.25
C GLY A 263 -4.96 10.17 -9.33
N TRP A 264 -4.77 11.06 -10.31
CA TRP A 264 -3.56 11.87 -10.49
C TRP A 264 -3.15 12.62 -9.22
N THR A 265 -4.04 13.43 -8.65
CA THR A 265 -3.72 14.24 -7.46
C THR A 265 -3.40 13.36 -6.24
N VAL A 266 -4.05 12.21 -6.07
CA VAL A 266 -3.75 11.27 -4.98
C VAL A 266 -2.40 10.60 -5.17
N ALA A 267 -2.06 10.15 -6.39
CA ALA A 267 -0.76 9.57 -6.68
C ALA A 267 0.38 10.57 -6.40
N LYS A 268 0.21 11.81 -6.89
CA LYS A 268 1.10 12.95 -6.60
C LYS A 268 1.27 13.18 -5.09
N ALA A 269 0.17 13.27 -4.34
CA ALA A 269 0.20 13.52 -2.90
C ALA A 269 0.87 12.38 -2.12
N ARG A 270 0.55 11.12 -2.45
CA ARG A 270 1.18 9.93 -1.85
C ARG A 270 2.66 9.83 -2.17
N ARG A 271 3.09 10.27 -3.35
CA ARG A 271 4.51 10.27 -3.68
C ARG A 271 5.29 11.26 -2.82
N VAL A 272 4.70 12.42 -2.51
CA VAL A 272 5.38 13.49 -1.77
C VAL A 272 5.32 13.25 -0.27
N PHE A 273 4.21 12.72 0.26
CA PHE A 273 4.02 12.59 1.71
C PHE A 273 3.70 11.17 2.19
N GLY A 274 3.61 10.18 1.29
CA GLY A 274 3.22 8.82 1.66
C GLY A 274 1.75 8.69 2.06
N ASN A 275 1.45 7.74 2.94
CA ASN A 275 0.08 7.42 3.34
C ASN A 275 -0.54 8.43 4.32
N VAL A 276 0.21 9.44 4.78
CA VAL A 276 -0.33 10.50 5.64
C VAL A 276 -1.01 11.62 4.84
N ALA A 277 -0.94 11.54 3.50
CA ALA A 277 -1.61 12.47 2.61
C ALA A 277 -3.10 12.16 2.45
N LYS A 278 -3.92 13.20 2.55
CA LYS A 278 -5.31 13.26 2.08
C LYS A 278 -5.44 14.34 1.03
N VAL A 279 -6.43 14.22 0.16
CA VAL A 279 -6.69 15.19 -0.90
C VAL A 279 -8.07 15.80 -0.69
N LEU A 280 -8.14 17.13 -0.74
CA LEU A 280 -9.38 17.89 -0.81
C LEU A 280 -9.44 18.62 -2.15
N PHE A 281 -10.44 18.29 -2.96
CA PHE A 281 -10.80 19.11 -4.10
C PHE A 281 -11.79 20.19 -3.67
N VAL A 282 -11.49 21.43 -4.04
CA VAL A 282 -12.38 22.58 -3.85
C VAL A 282 -12.80 23.08 -5.22
N HIS A 283 -14.10 23.08 -5.51
CA HIS A 283 -14.61 23.62 -6.76
C HIS A 283 -15.41 24.90 -6.56
N THR A 284 -15.35 25.81 -7.53
CA THR A 284 -16.16 27.05 -7.52
C THR A 284 -17.44 26.96 -8.36
N GLY A 285 -17.64 25.85 -9.07
CA GLY A 285 -18.88 25.56 -9.80
C GLY A 285 -20.04 25.13 -8.89
N PRO A 286 -21.26 24.97 -9.42
CA PRO A 286 -22.43 24.55 -8.64
C PRO A 286 -22.20 23.19 -7.96
N ALA A 287 -22.81 23.00 -6.78
CA ALA A 287 -22.76 21.73 -6.07
C ALA A 287 -23.38 20.62 -6.93
N VAL A 288 -22.69 19.49 -7.06
CA VAL A 288 -23.21 18.32 -7.79
C VAL A 288 -23.43 17.18 -6.80
N PRO A 289 -24.70 16.80 -6.56
CA PRO A 289 -25.02 15.66 -5.71
C PRO A 289 -24.31 14.39 -6.20
N GLY A 290 -23.81 13.57 -5.27
CA GLY A 290 -23.17 12.30 -5.62
C GLY A 290 -21.75 12.43 -6.19
N LEU A 291 -21.13 13.63 -6.23
CA LEU A 291 -19.81 13.80 -6.86
C LEU A 291 -18.71 12.98 -6.18
N ARG A 292 -18.76 12.82 -4.85
CA ARG A 292 -17.81 11.99 -4.09
C ARG A 292 -17.98 10.51 -4.43
N GLU A 293 -19.21 10.05 -4.48
CA GLU A 293 -19.59 8.68 -4.85
C GLU A 293 -19.16 8.38 -6.27
N ARG A 294 -19.29 9.36 -7.18
CA ARG A 294 -18.74 9.26 -8.54
C ARG A 294 -17.22 9.12 -8.50
N VAL A 295 -16.47 9.96 -7.78
CA VAL A 295 -15.00 9.82 -7.70
C VAL A 295 -14.59 8.42 -7.22
N ALA A 296 -15.25 7.89 -6.19
CA ALA A 296 -14.98 6.54 -5.67
C ALA A 296 -15.40 5.42 -6.66
N ALA A 297 -16.56 5.54 -7.32
CA ALA A 297 -17.01 4.58 -8.34
C ALA A 297 -16.07 4.57 -9.57
N HIS A 298 -15.57 5.74 -9.95
CA HIS A 298 -14.71 5.90 -11.12
C HIS A 298 -13.25 5.53 -10.83
N ASN A 299 -12.83 5.50 -9.57
CA ASN A 299 -11.52 5.01 -9.16
C ASN A 299 -11.64 4.29 -7.80
N PRO A 300 -11.97 2.98 -7.78
CA PRO A 300 -12.18 2.23 -6.54
C PRO A 300 -10.93 2.09 -5.66
N ALA A 301 -9.74 2.40 -6.19
CA ALA A 301 -8.51 2.51 -5.41
C ALA A 301 -8.49 3.77 -4.52
N LEU A 302 -9.36 4.73 -4.82
CA LEU A 302 -9.64 5.90 -4.01
C LEU A 302 -10.83 5.60 -3.12
N ASN A 303 -10.62 5.68 -1.81
CA ASN A 303 -11.70 5.59 -0.86
C ASN A 303 -12.04 6.97 -0.28
N SER A 304 -13.17 7.01 0.39
CA SER A 304 -13.75 8.20 1.00
C SER A 304 -12.87 8.81 2.12
N SER A 305 -11.87 8.06 2.61
CA SER A 305 -10.89 8.54 3.60
C SER A 305 -9.71 9.29 2.96
N GLN A 306 -9.50 9.13 1.65
CA GLN A 306 -8.36 9.67 0.91
C GLN A 306 -8.73 10.91 0.10
N VAL A 307 -9.95 10.97 -0.44
CA VAL A 307 -10.42 12.09 -1.27
C VAL A 307 -11.72 12.66 -0.74
N GLN A 308 -11.75 13.98 -0.63
CA GLN A 308 -12.93 14.77 -0.33
C GLN A 308 -13.15 15.79 -1.45
N VAL A 309 -14.40 16.14 -1.73
CA VAL A 309 -14.76 17.10 -2.78
C VAL A 309 -15.82 18.04 -2.26
N TRP A 310 -15.48 19.32 -2.09
CA TRP A 310 -16.36 20.35 -1.57
C TRP A 310 -16.48 21.52 -2.53
N SER A 311 -17.61 22.22 -2.51
CA SER A 311 -17.71 23.54 -3.11
C SER A 311 -16.94 24.56 -2.25
N LEU A 312 -16.56 25.70 -2.82
CA LEU A 312 -15.94 26.80 -2.06
C LEU A 312 -16.87 27.31 -0.94
N ASP A 313 -18.18 27.31 -1.19
CA ASP A 313 -19.18 27.73 -0.20
C ASP A 313 -19.32 26.70 0.93
N ASP A 314 -19.35 25.39 0.60
CA ASP A 314 -19.30 24.32 1.62
C ASP A 314 -18.05 24.40 2.47
N LEU A 315 -16.89 24.66 1.86
CA LEU A 315 -15.63 24.82 2.56
C LEU A 315 -15.72 25.96 3.59
N ARG A 316 -16.22 27.12 3.18
CA ARG A 316 -16.40 28.29 4.06
C ARG A 316 -17.44 28.06 5.16
N ALA A 317 -18.54 27.40 4.83
CA ALA A 317 -19.63 27.14 5.76
C ALA A 317 -19.27 26.07 6.81
N ARG A 318 -18.57 25.01 6.38
CA ARG A 318 -18.24 23.86 7.24
C ARG A 318 -16.96 24.07 8.05
N LEU A 319 -16.00 24.85 7.54
CA LEU A 319 -14.74 25.14 8.23
C LEU A 319 -14.78 26.54 8.84
N SER A 320 -15.48 26.68 9.95
CA SER A 320 -15.52 27.95 10.69
C SER A 320 -14.21 28.26 11.42
N ASP A 321 -13.46 27.23 11.82
CA ASP A 321 -12.25 27.30 12.63
C ASP A 321 -11.33 26.08 12.40
N GLY A 322 -10.16 26.08 13.05
CA GLY A 322 -9.20 24.98 12.98
C GLY A 322 -9.69 23.66 13.59
N GLU A 323 -10.62 23.68 14.55
CA GLU A 323 -11.20 22.44 15.10
C GLU A 323 -12.12 21.77 14.09
N ALA A 324 -12.91 22.56 13.36
CA ALA A 324 -13.75 22.05 12.28
C ALA A 324 -12.92 21.38 11.19
N LEU A 325 -11.78 21.98 10.82
CA LEU A 325 -10.82 21.39 9.87
C LEU A 325 -10.23 20.08 10.41
N HIS A 326 -9.84 20.06 11.69
CA HIS A 326 -9.35 18.85 12.35
C HIS A 326 -10.39 17.73 12.36
N ARG A 327 -11.63 18.00 12.80
CA ARG A 327 -12.71 17.00 12.81
C ARG A 327 -13.04 16.47 11.41
N ALA A 328 -13.01 17.33 10.40
CA ALA A 328 -13.38 16.95 9.04
C ALA A 328 -12.34 16.05 8.36
N PHE A 329 -11.05 16.39 8.50
CA PHE A 329 -9.99 15.77 7.70
C PHE A 329 -9.02 14.93 8.52
N PHE A 330 -8.92 15.18 9.81
CA PHE A 330 -7.97 14.55 10.70
C PHE A 330 -8.62 13.98 11.96
N PRO A 331 -9.78 13.29 11.89
CA PRO A 331 -10.39 12.76 13.11
C PRO A 331 -9.37 11.85 13.81
N GLY A 332 -8.99 12.23 15.03
CA GLY A 332 -8.37 11.28 15.95
C GLY A 332 -9.47 10.31 16.37
N GLY A 333 -9.22 9.00 16.25
CA GLY A 333 -10.12 8.04 16.88
C GLY A 333 -10.24 8.39 18.36
N ALA A 334 -11.47 8.48 18.88
CA ALA A 334 -11.67 8.43 20.33
C ALA A 334 -10.94 7.18 20.82
N VAL A 335 -10.10 7.31 21.85
CA VAL A 335 -9.48 6.17 22.53
C VAL A 335 -10.63 5.23 22.91
N PRO A 336 -10.68 3.99 22.41
CA PRO A 336 -11.71 3.06 22.86
C PRO A 336 -11.63 2.98 24.38
N ALA A 337 -12.76 3.18 25.06
CA ALA A 337 -12.83 2.95 26.49
C ALA A 337 -12.31 1.54 26.76
N ARG A 338 -11.34 1.44 27.68
CA ARG A 338 -10.73 0.18 28.12
C ARG A 338 -11.86 -0.83 28.38
N PRO A 339 -11.93 -1.98 27.68
CA PRO A 339 -12.84 -3.03 28.12
C PRO A 339 -12.46 -3.40 29.56
N ALA A 340 -13.46 -3.51 30.43
CA ALA A 340 -13.25 -3.84 31.83
C ALA A 340 -12.36 -5.08 31.93
N SER A 341 -11.27 -4.96 32.69
CA SER A 341 -10.27 -6.01 32.88
C SER A 341 -10.96 -7.31 33.29
N ALA A 342 -10.92 -8.32 32.42
CA ALA A 342 -10.91 -9.69 32.91
C ALA A 342 -9.66 -9.84 33.78
N ALA A 343 -9.78 -10.52 34.92
CA ALA A 343 -8.68 -10.71 35.85
C ALA A 343 -7.46 -11.32 35.14
N PRO A 344 -6.23 -10.94 35.50
CA PRO A 344 -5.04 -11.54 34.91
C PRO A 344 -4.99 -13.03 35.25
N PRO A 345 -4.78 -13.95 34.28
CA PRO A 345 -4.34 -15.28 34.62
C PRO A 345 -2.94 -15.18 35.24
N ALA A 346 -2.72 -15.97 36.30
CA ALA A 346 -1.53 -15.93 37.14
C ALA A 346 -0.22 -16.27 36.39
N ASP A 347 0.89 -15.76 36.95
CA ASP A 347 2.28 -15.90 36.50
C ASP A 347 2.74 -17.34 36.15
N ARG A 348 3.34 -17.51 34.96
CA ARG A 348 4.72 -17.99 34.72
C ARG A 348 4.97 -18.24 33.23
N PRO A 349 6.18 -17.95 32.69
CA PRO A 349 6.58 -18.48 31.40
C PRO A 349 6.85 -19.98 31.58
N ALA A 350 5.88 -20.82 31.17
CA ALA A 350 6.21 -22.20 30.85
C ALA A 350 7.21 -22.16 29.69
N GLN A 351 8.34 -22.86 29.87
CA GLN A 351 9.32 -23.10 28.82
C GLN A 351 8.55 -23.51 27.56
N ALA A 352 8.70 -22.75 26.47
CA ALA A 352 7.96 -23.01 25.24
C ALA A 352 8.15 -24.50 24.87
N PRO A 353 7.07 -25.28 24.73
CA PRO A 353 7.22 -26.68 24.33
C PRO A 353 7.97 -26.70 23.00
N ALA A 354 9.01 -27.53 22.93
CA ALA A 354 9.67 -27.79 21.65
C ALA A 354 8.59 -28.23 20.65
N PRO A 355 8.62 -27.77 19.39
CA PRO A 355 7.67 -28.21 18.39
C PRO A 355 7.75 -29.74 18.30
N VAL A 356 6.66 -30.41 18.69
CA VAL A 356 6.57 -31.87 18.61
C VAL A 356 6.28 -32.20 17.15
N CYS A 357 7.29 -32.69 16.44
CA CYS A 357 7.12 -33.31 15.14
C CYS A 357 7.72 -34.73 15.20
N ALA A 358 6.92 -35.68 15.68
CA ALA A 358 7.22 -37.10 15.48
C ALA A 358 6.74 -37.47 14.07
N VAL A 359 7.66 -37.51 13.11
CA VAL A 359 7.38 -37.90 11.73
C VAL A 359 7.61 -39.40 11.58
N THR A 360 6.54 -40.19 11.57
CA THR A 360 6.57 -41.60 11.08
C THR A 360 5.35 -42.04 10.27
N ALA A 361 4.48 -41.13 9.84
CA ALA A 361 3.42 -41.41 8.86
C ALA A 361 3.30 -40.26 7.86
N ALA A 362 2.70 -40.49 6.69
CA ALA A 362 2.41 -39.44 5.71
C ALA A 362 1.79 -38.23 6.43
N PRO A 363 2.32 -37.01 6.23
CA PRO A 363 1.99 -35.90 7.10
C PRO A 363 0.51 -35.57 7.00
N ALA A 364 -0.18 -35.67 8.14
CA ALA A 364 -1.56 -35.27 8.29
C ALA A 364 -1.76 -33.82 7.83
N ALA A 365 -2.80 -33.55 7.01
CA ALA A 365 -3.12 -32.21 6.53
C ALA A 365 -3.25 -31.23 7.71
N PRO A 366 -2.67 -30.02 7.66
CA PRO A 366 -2.54 -29.16 8.83
C PRO A 366 -3.83 -28.42 9.16
N ILE A 367 -3.89 -27.89 10.38
CA ILE A 367 -4.79 -26.79 10.73
C ILE A 367 -4.16 -25.48 10.30
N LEU A 368 -4.89 -24.63 9.57
CA LEU A 368 -4.42 -23.31 9.13
C LEU A 368 -5.10 -22.18 9.92
N VAL A 369 -4.31 -21.21 10.40
CA VAL A 369 -4.82 -19.91 10.83
C VAL A 369 -4.23 -18.82 9.96
N THR A 370 -5.07 -17.96 9.41
CA THR A 370 -4.60 -16.84 8.59
C THR A 370 -5.54 -15.63 8.69
N ALA A 371 -5.09 -14.49 8.20
CA ALA A 371 -5.83 -13.22 8.25
C ALA A 371 -6.47 -12.86 6.91
N LEU A 372 -7.63 -12.21 6.94
CA LEU A 372 -8.22 -11.57 5.78
C LEU A 372 -7.68 -10.14 5.66
N GLY A 373 -6.80 -9.91 4.67
CA GLY A 373 -6.28 -8.60 4.31
C GLY A 373 -7.11 -7.91 3.22
N SER A 374 -6.58 -6.82 2.67
CA SER A 374 -7.18 -6.09 1.55
C SER A 374 -7.14 -6.88 0.23
N SER A 375 -6.09 -7.67 0.02
CA SER A 375 -5.97 -8.60 -1.11
C SER A 375 -6.57 -9.95 -0.71
N ARG A 376 -7.46 -10.47 -1.57
CA ARG A 376 -8.05 -11.80 -1.41
C ARG A 376 -7.13 -12.90 -1.95
N LEU A 377 -6.24 -12.55 -2.88
CA LEU A 377 -5.36 -13.50 -3.55
C LEU A 377 -4.42 -14.21 -2.57
N GLY A 378 -3.73 -13.46 -1.70
CA GLY A 378 -2.80 -14.07 -0.72
C GLY A 378 -3.48 -15.06 0.24
N LEU A 379 -4.75 -14.83 0.57
CA LEU A 379 -5.55 -15.78 1.35
C LEU A 379 -5.85 -17.07 0.56
N LEU A 380 -6.31 -16.94 -0.69
CA LEU A 380 -6.63 -18.09 -1.54
C LEU A 380 -5.39 -18.93 -1.83
N SER A 381 -4.26 -18.26 -2.09
CA SER A 381 -2.96 -18.91 -2.27
C SER A 381 -2.49 -19.59 -0.98
N ALA A 382 -2.72 -19.02 0.21
CA ALA A 382 -2.41 -19.66 1.49
C ALA A 382 -3.19 -20.96 1.70
N VAL A 383 -4.50 -20.93 1.43
CA VAL A 383 -5.34 -22.14 1.51
C VAL A 383 -4.88 -23.20 0.52
N HIS A 384 -4.57 -22.81 -0.72
CA HIS A 384 -4.06 -23.73 -1.74
C HIS A 384 -2.72 -24.36 -1.33
N ALA A 385 -1.75 -23.56 -0.88
CA ALA A 385 -0.41 -24.04 -0.58
C ALA A 385 -0.36 -24.97 0.63
N HIS A 386 -1.16 -24.68 1.67
CA HIS A 386 -1.15 -25.46 2.91
C HIS A 386 -2.12 -26.65 2.92
N ARG A 387 -3.09 -26.70 1.97
CA ARG A 387 -4.13 -27.74 1.84
C ARG A 387 -4.72 -28.16 3.21
N PRO A 388 -5.24 -27.21 4.00
CA PRO A 388 -5.54 -27.48 5.40
C PRO A 388 -6.76 -28.38 5.58
N GLU A 389 -6.71 -29.25 6.59
CA GLU A 389 -7.88 -30.00 7.07
C GLU A 389 -8.99 -29.04 7.50
N ARG A 390 -8.62 -28.01 8.28
CA ARG A 390 -9.49 -26.89 8.67
C ARG A 390 -8.73 -25.58 8.64
N ALA A 391 -9.40 -24.50 8.26
CA ALA A 391 -8.83 -23.15 8.24
C ALA A 391 -9.68 -22.16 9.04
N LEU A 392 -9.03 -21.38 9.90
CA LEU A 392 -9.60 -20.19 10.52
C LEU A 392 -9.14 -18.94 9.78
N LEU A 393 -10.12 -18.13 9.38
CA LEU A 393 -9.93 -16.83 8.76
C LEU A 393 -10.27 -15.72 9.76
N LEU A 394 -9.24 -15.03 10.26
CA LEU A 394 -9.41 -13.85 11.10
C LEU A 394 -9.66 -12.62 10.23
N SER A 395 -10.75 -11.91 10.44
CA SER A 395 -11.04 -10.67 9.70
C SER A 395 -11.08 -9.49 10.63
N SER A 396 -10.63 -8.33 10.18
CA SER A 396 -10.87 -7.07 10.88
C SER A 396 -12.24 -6.51 10.53
N HIS A 397 -12.69 -5.48 11.26
CA HIS A 397 -13.92 -4.74 10.93
C HIS A 397 -13.91 -4.11 9.52
N GLN A 398 -12.73 -3.99 8.89
CA GLN A 398 -12.57 -3.46 7.54
C GLN A 398 -12.56 -4.54 6.45
N GLY A 399 -12.41 -5.82 6.82
CA GLY A 399 -12.32 -6.93 5.89
C GLY A 399 -13.68 -7.36 5.34
N MET A 400 -13.89 -7.27 4.03
CA MET A 400 -15.13 -7.74 3.40
C MET A 400 -15.15 -9.27 3.32
N ARG A 401 -16.08 -9.90 4.07
CA ARG A 401 -16.24 -11.38 4.12
C ARG A 401 -17.01 -11.98 2.94
N ALA A 402 -17.72 -11.17 2.15
CA ALA A 402 -18.64 -11.63 1.12
C ALA A 402 -17.93 -12.49 0.04
N GLY A 403 -18.45 -13.70 -0.21
CA GLY A 403 -17.94 -14.65 -1.21
C GLY A 403 -16.58 -15.28 -0.91
N VAL A 404 -15.89 -14.84 0.15
CA VAL A 404 -14.53 -15.29 0.48
C VAL A 404 -14.50 -16.73 0.98
N ARG A 405 -15.47 -17.13 1.81
CA ARG A 405 -15.54 -18.51 2.34
C ARG A 405 -15.69 -19.53 1.22
N GLU A 406 -16.63 -19.28 0.32
CA GLU A 406 -16.89 -20.15 -0.83
C GLU A 406 -15.70 -20.17 -1.80
N ALA A 407 -15.04 -19.03 -2.04
CA ALA A 407 -13.83 -18.99 -2.85
C ALA A 407 -12.65 -19.76 -2.23
N ALA A 408 -12.43 -19.64 -0.92
CA ALA A 408 -11.40 -20.39 -0.22
C ALA A 408 -11.69 -21.89 -0.20
N ALA A 409 -12.95 -22.29 0.00
CA ALA A 409 -13.35 -23.69 -0.08
C ALA A 409 -13.15 -24.28 -1.48
N ARG A 410 -13.43 -23.49 -2.53
CA ARG A 410 -13.16 -23.89 -3.93
C ARG A 410 -11.66 -24.00 -4.21
N ALA A 411 -10.85 -23.07 -3.71
CA ALA A 411 -9.39 -23.12 -3.85
C ALA A 411 -8.81 -24.38 -3.16
N LEU A 412 -9.35 -24.74 -1.99
CA LEU A 412 -9.00 -25.98 -1.28
C LEU A 412 -9.41 -27.22 -2.08
N TYR A 413 -10.66 -27.27 -2.57
CA TYR A 413 -11.15 -28.37 -3.40
C TYR A 413 -10.27 -28.59 -4.62
N ALA A 414 -9.95 -27.52 -5.35
CA ALA A 414 -9.11 -27.56 -6.54
C ALA A 414 -7.67 -28.03 -6.25
N ALA A 415 -7.13 -27.68 -5.07
CA ALA A 415 -5.81 -28.12 -4.65
C ALA A 415 -5.74 -29.63 -4.37
N GLU A 416 -6.84 -30.23 -3.91
CA GLU A 416 -6.94 -31.65 -3.58
C GLU A 416 -7.45 -32.50 -4.75
N HIS A 417 -8.17 -31.89 -5.70
CA HIS A 417 -8.76 -32.54 -6.87
C HIS A 417 -8.35 -31.83 -8.16
N PRO A 418 -7.05 -31.86 -8.53
CA PRO A 418 -6.57 -31.19 -9.74
C PRO A 418 -7.29 -31.76 -10.98
N GLY A 419 -7.80 -30.87 -11.83
CA GLY A 419 -8.52 -31.22 -13.07
C GLY A 419 -10.00 -31.58 -12.91
N ALA A 420 -10.51 -31.69 -11.68
CA ALA A 420 -11.94 -31.91 -11.45
C ALA A 420 -12.75 -30.62 -11.70
N PRO A 421 -14.02 -30.72 -12.15
CA PRO A 421 -14.92 -29.58 -12.24
C PRO A 421 -15.08 -28.89 -10.88
N LEU A 422 -15.03 -27.55 -10.87
CA LEU A 422 -15.14 -26.79 -9.63
C LEU A 422 -16.60 -26.77 -9.14
N PRO A 423 -16.88 -27.20 -7.89
CA PRO A 423 -18.24 -27.17 -7.37
C PRO A 423 -18.76 -25.73 -7.16
N ASP A 424 -20.07 -25.58 -7.30
CA ASP A 424 -20.78 -24.37 -6.89
C ASP A 424 -20.93 -24.31 -5.35
N ALA A 425 -21.64 -23.29 -4.85
CA ALA A 425 -21.77 -23.09 -3.40
C ALA A 425 -22.56 -24.21 -2.69
N GLU A 426 -23.51 -24.85 -3.39
CA GLU A 426 -24.29 -25.96 -2.85
C GLU A 426 -23.46 -27.25 -2.85
N GLY A 427 -22.77 -27.52 -3.95
CA GLY A 427 -21.83 -28.62 -4.08
C GLY A 427 -20.73 -28.57 -3.01
N LEU A 428 -20.12 -27.40 -2.78
CA LEU A 428 -19.11 -27.21 -1.71
C LEU A 428 -19.66 -27.49 -0.30
N ARG A 429 -20.97 -27.29 -0.08
CA ARG A 429 -21.62 -27.62 1.18
C ARG A 429 -21.87 -29.14 1.27
N ALA A 430 -22.39 -29.74 0.20
CA ALA A 430 -22.69 -31.17 0.15
C ALA A 430 -21.43 -32.04 0.33
N CYS A 431 -20.29 -31.64 -0.25
CA CYS A 431 -19.01 -32.33 -0.08
C CYS A 431 -18.21 -31.91 1.16
N GLY A 432 -18.77 -31.07 2.05
CA GLY A 432 -18.17 -30.70 3.33
C GLY A 432 -17.02 -29.67 3.27
N TYR A 433 -16.53 -29.29 2.10
CA TYR A 433 -15.44 -28.32 1.95
C TYR A 433 -15.76 -26.94 2.52
N ARG A 434 -17.02 -26.52 2.44
CA ARG A 434 -17.46 -25.25 3.03
C ARG A 434 -17.23 -25.21 4.55
N ASP A 435 -17.36 -26.34 5.25
CA ASP A 435 -17.26 -26.40 6.72
C ASP A 435 -15.82 -26.52 7.24
N ARG A 436 -14.90 -26.89 6.35
CA ARG A 436 -13.44 -26.83 6.59
C ARG A 436 -12.94 -25.37 6.67
N ILE A 437 -13.62 -24.42 6.03
CA ILE A 437 -13.26 -22.99 6.08
C ILE A 437 -14.20 -22.24 7.03
N ARG A 438 -13.65 -21.61 8.07
CA ARG A 438 -14.42 -20.84 9.06
C ARG A 438 -13.88 -19.43 9.22
N PHE A 439 -14.79 -18.47 9.40
CA PHE A 439 -14.43 -17.17 9.95
C PHE A 439 -14.43 -17.24 11.48
N ALA A 440 -13.60 -16.42 12.12
CA ALA A 440 -13.84 -16.07 13.51
C ALA A 440 -15.24 -15.48 13.68
N ALA A 441 -15.89 -15.80 14.80
CA ALA A 441 -17.24 -15.34 15.12
C ALA A 441 -17.33 -13.81 14.99
N ASP A 442 -16.45 -13.11 15.72
CA ASP A 442 -16.36 -11.67 15.70
C ASP A 442 -15.14 -11.19 14.90
N PRO A 443 -15.22 -10.03 14.22
CA PRO A 443 -14.04 -9.36 13.70
C PRO A 443 -13.08 -8.97 14.83
N VAL A 444 -11.78 -9.10 14.58
CA VAL A 444 -10.73 -8.70 15.54
C VAL A 444 -10.31 -7.25 15.30
N ASP A 445 -9.72 -6.60 16.32
CA ASP A 445 -9.00 -5.34 16.12
C ASP A 445 -7.75 -5.60 15.25
N GLY A 446 -7.85 -5.24 13.97
CA GLY A 446 -6.77 -5.42 13.00
C GLY A 446 -5.53 -4.58 13.26
N PHE A 447 -5.53 -3.69 14.25
CA PHE A 447 -4.35 -2.92 14.68
C PHE A 447 -3.81 -3.37 16.05
N GLY A 448 -4.49 -4.32 16.72
CA GLY A 448 -4.10 -4.86 18.03
C GLY A 448 -3.50 -6.26 17.93
N ALA A 449 -2.17 -6.37 17.94
CA ALA A 449 -1.49 -7.67 17.85
C ALA A 449 -1.87 -8.62 19.00
N GLY A 450 -2.08 -8.12 20.22
CA GLY A 450 -2.52 -8.93 21.36
C GLY A 450 -3.90 -9.59 21.13
N ALA A 451 -4.90 -8.82 20.71
CA ALA A 451 -6.24 -9.34 20.44
C ALA A 451 -6.25 -10.41 19.33
N VAL A 452 -5.42 -10.23 18.31
CA VAL A 452 -5.23 -11.23 17.25
C VAL A 452 -4.55 -12.48 17.80
N ALA A 453 -3.53 -12.31 18.66
CA ALA A 453 -2.80 -13.42 19.26
C ALA A 453 -3.72 -14.27 20.15
N ASP A 454 -4.54 -13.65 20.99
CA ASP A 454 -5.44 -14.35 21.91
C ASP A 454 -6.51 -15.12 21.13
N ALA A 455 -7.18 -14.47 20.16
CA ALA A 455 -8.19 -15.13 19.33
C ALA A 455 -7.64 -16.32 18.52
N ALA A 456 -6.43 -16.19 17.97
CA ALA A 456 -5.75 -17.28 17.27
C ALA A 456 -5.34 -18.41 18.22
N HIS A 457 -4.73 -18.06 19.36
CA HIS A 457 -4.25 -19.02 20.36
C HIS A 457 -5.39 -19.87 20.92
N ASP A 458 -6.52 -19.25 21.29
CA ASP A 458 -7.70 -19.95 21.80
C ASP A 458 -8.26 -20.95 20.80
N TRP A 459 -8.29 -20.58 19.51
CA TRP A 459 -8.74 -21.50 18.47
C TRP A 459 -7.76 -22.64 18.23
N ILE A 460 -6.46 -22.37 18.21
CA ILE A 460 -5.42 -23.40 18.11
C ILE A 460 -5.51 -24.38 19.29
N GLY A 461 -5.74 -23.87 20.51
CA GLY A 461 -5.95 -24.69 21.70
C GLY A 461 -7.10 -25.69 21.54
N ARG A 462 -8.29 -25.20 21.14
CA ARG A 462 -9.46 -26.07 20.89
C ARG A 462 -9.19 -27.13 19.81
N MET A 463 -8.53 -26.77 18.72
CA MET A 463 -8.20 -27.74 17.66
C MET A 463 -7.22 -28.81 18.14
N ARG A 464 -6.30 -28.46 19.05
CA ARG A 464 -5.36 -29.43 19.64
C ARG A 464 -5.98 -30.31 20.71
N GLU A 465 -7.00 -29.84 21.41
CA GLU A 465 -7.81 -30.68 22.30
C GLU A 465 -8.57 -31.74 21.49
N GLU A 466 -9.07 -31.38 20.30
CA GLU A 466 -9.74 -32.30 19.38
C GLU A 466 -8.77 -33.31 18.73
N ASP A 467 -7.58 -32.87 18.29
CA ASP A 467 -6.56 -33.71 17.66
C ASP A 467 -5.12 -33.26 18.04
N PRO A 468 -4.54 -33.80 19.13
CA PRO A 468 -3.23 -33.36 19.63
C PRO A 468 -2.07 -33.60 18.66
N GLY A 469 -2.20 -34.57 17.74
CA GLY A 469 -1.15 -34.95 16.80
C GLY A 469 -1.14 -34.11 15.52
N ARG A 470 -2.15 -33.26 15.31
CA ARG A 470 -2.33 -32.49 14.08
C ARG A 470 -1.37 -31.31 14.00
N PRO A 471 -0.59 -31.15 12.90
CA PRO A 471 0.23 -29.97 12.69
C PRO A 471 -0.63 -28.71 12.59
N VAL A 472 -0.11 -27.61 13.14
CA VAL A 472 -0.76 -26.29 13.06
C VAL A 472 0.19 -25.32 12.36
N VAL A 473 -0.33 -24.64 11.34
CA VAL A 473 0.37 -23.61 10.58
C VAL A 473 -0.37 -22.30 10.72
N VAL A 474 0.38 -21.25 11.01
CA VAL A 474 -0.11 -19.88 11.01
C VAL A 474 0.53 -19.14 9.84
N ASP A 475 -0.29 -18.73 8.88
CA ASP A 475 0.18 -18.03 7.68
C ASP A 475 0.01 -16.51 7.84
N VAL A 476 1.14 -15.79 7.75
CA VAL A 476 1.22 -14.34 7.97
C VAL A 476 1.28 -13.52 6.68
N THR A 477 1.05 -14.14 5.52
CA THR A 477 1.15 -13.50 4.19
C THR A 477 0.17 -12.34 4.04
N THR A 478 -1.02 -12.48 4.63
CA THR A 478 -2.16 -11.58 4.50
C THR A 478 -2.50 -10.91 5.84
N GLY A 479 -3.39 -9.93 5.82
CA GLY A 479 -3.72 -9.07 6.96
C GLY A 479 -2.80 -7.85 7.12
N THR A 480 -3.05 -7.06 8.16
CA THR A 480 -2.16 -5.96 8.56
C THR A 480 -0.89 -6.53 9.22
N LYS A 481 0.15 -5.70 9.37
CA LYS A 481 1.36 -6.10 10.12
C LYS A 481 1.09 -6.45 11.58
N ALA A 482 0.16 -5.76 12.22
CA ALA A 482 -0.28 -6.09 13.58
C ALA A 482 -0.95 -7.47 13.64
N MET A 483 -1.77 -7.82 12.64
CA MET A 483 -2.33 -9.17 12.52
C MET A 483 -1.23 -10.20 12.30
N SER A 484 -0.29 -9.96 11.37
CA SER A 484 0.84 -10.86 11.13
C SER A 484 1.67 -11.11 12.40
N LEU A 485 1.95 -10.07 13.19
CA LEU A 485 2.65 -10.24 14.46
C LEU A 485 1.80 -11.02 15.47
N GLY A 486 0.52 -10.67 15.66
CA GLY A 486 -0.36 -11.37 16.60
C GLY A 486 -0.47 -12.87 16.29
N LEU A 487 -0.63 -13.19 15.02
CA LEU A 487 -0.59 -14.55 14.48
C LEU A 487 0.73 -15.27 14.83
N ALA A 488 1.87 -14.64 14.62
CA ALA A 488 3.17 -15.22 14.96
C ALA A 488 3.36 -15.41 16.48
N LEU A 489 2.85 -14.49 17.30
CA LEU A 489 2.87 -14.61 18.76
C LEU A 489 2.00 -15.77 19.24
N ALA A 490 0.80 -15.94 18.66
CA ALA A 490 -0.05 -17.10 18.92
C ALA A 490 0.64 -18.40 18.55
N ALA A 491 1.27 -18.44 17.37
CA ALA A 491 2.03 -19.61 16.93
C ALA A 491 3.14 -19.96 17.91
N ARG A 492 3.91 -18.98 18.40
CA ARG A 492 4.94 -19.22 19.41
C ARG A 492 4.38 -19.75 20.72
N ARG A 493 3.28 -19.16 21.24
CA ARG A 493 2.62 -19.62 22.48
C ARG A 493 2.11 -21.06 22.36
N SER A 494 1.61 -21.42 21.18
CA SER A 494 1.09 -22.74 20.90
C SER A 494 2.16 -23.73 20.41
N GLY A 495 3.37 -23.33 20.05
CA GLY A 495 4.32 -24.21 19.35
C GLY A 495 3.82 -24.63 17.96
N ALA A 496 3.14 -23.73 17.24
CA ALA A 496 2.75 -23.90 15.84
C ALA A 496 3.82 -23.32 14.89
N CYS A 497 3.77 -23.70 13.62
CA CYS A 497 4.67 -23.17 12.60
C CYS A 497 4.20 -21.80 12.11
N VAL A 498 5.12 -20.85 11.97
CA VAL A 498 4.85 -19.58 11.27
C VAL A 498 5.31 -19.70 9.83
N ALA A 499 4.42 -19.43 8.89
CA ALA A 499 4.69 -19.52 7.46
C ALA A 499 4.31 -18.22 6.73
N CYS A 500 4.98 -17.96 5.62
CA CYS A 500 4.61 -16.90 4.68
C CYS A 500 4.87 -17.34 3.24
N GLN A 501 4.13 -16.75 2.31
CA GLN A 501 4.32 -17.00 0.89
C GLN A 501 5.24 -15.96 0.28
N VAL A 502 6.25 -16.46 -0.44
CA VAL A 502 7.13 -15.66 -1.29
C VAL A 502 6.65 -15.85 -2.71
N VAL A 503 5.78 -14.94 -3.14
CA VAL A 503 5.11 -15.01 -4.44
C VAL A 503 6.10 -15.04 -5.59
N ARG A 504 7.19 -14.25 -5.50
CA ARG A 504 8.24 -14.17 -6.51
C ARG A 504 8.76 -15.54 -6.93
N ASP A 505 8.94 -16.44 -5.97
CA ASP A 505 9.54 -17.76 -6.20
C ASP A 505 8.51 -18.90 -6.13
N ARG A 506 7.22 -18.58 -5.91
CA ARG A 506 6.16 -19.56 -5.56
C ARG A 506 6.59 -20.51 -4.44
N ARG A 507 7.11 -19.93 -3.35
CA ARG A 507 7.58 -20.69 -2.19
C ARG A 507 6.77 -20.37 -0.96
N VAL A 508 6.67 -21.35 -0.07
CA VAL A 508 6.26 -21.16 1.31
C VAL A 508 7.52 -21.19 2.17
N VAL A 509 7.75 -20.15 2.95
CA VAL A 509 8.84 -20.07 3.92
C VAL A 509 8.27 -20.26 5.31
N CYS A 510 8.61 -21.39 5.93
CA CYS A 510 8.40 -21.58 7.36
C CYS A 510 9.60 -21.00 8.12
N LEU A 511 9.35 -20.15 9.11
CA LEU A 511 10.41 -19.51 9.89
C LEU A 511 11.21 -20.51 10.75
N THR A 512 10.68 -21.71 10.98
CA THR A 512 11.35 -22.79 11.72
C THR A 512 12.04 -23.79 10.79
N HIS A 513 11.39 -24.17 9.69
CA HIS A 513 11.80 -25.32 8.86
C HIS A 513 12.41 -24.92 7.51
N GLY A 514 12.49 -23.62 7.21
CA GLY A 514 13.00 -23.12 5.93
C GLY A 514 11.92 -23.10 4.83
N GLY A 515 12.36 -22.95 3.58
CA GLY A 515 11.49 -22.73 2.44
C GLY A 515 11.28 -23.96 1.56
N ALA A 516 10.04 -24.24 1.19
CA ALA A 516 9.65 -25.26 0.22
C ALA A 516 8.97 -24.62 -1.00
N ALA A 517 9.14 -25.22 -2.17
CA ALA A 517 8.34 -24.85 -3.35
C ALA A 517 6.88 -25.27 -3.14
N VAL A 518 5.94 -24.42 -3.56
CA VAL A 518 4.52 -24.79 -3.59
C VAL A 518 4.33 -25.84 -4.68
N GLN A 519 3.69 -26.95 -4.33
CA GLN A 519 3.32 -27.99 -5.28
C GLN A 519 2.08 -27.58 -6.06
N ASP A 520 2.10 -27.83 -7.36
CA ASP A 520 1.03 -27.49 -8.31
C ASP A 520 0.72 -25.99 -8.36
N ARG A 521 -0.19 -25.60 -9.26
CA ARG A 521 -0.53 -24.19 -9.48
C ARG A 521 -1.86 -23.86 -8.81
N ALA A 522 -1.95 -22.69 -8.17
CA ALA A 522 -3.17 -22.32 -7.45
C ALA A 522 -4.32 -21.98 -8.40
N VAL A 523 -5.48 -22.59 -8.16
CA VAL A 523 -6.72 -22.23 -8.85
C VAL A 523 -7.41 -21.12 -8.06
N VAL A 524 -7.38 -19.92 -8.61
CA VAL A 524 -7.89 -18.70 -7.96
C VAL A 524 -9.26 -18.32 -8.52
N ALA A 525 -10.18 -17.94 -7.64
CA ALA A 525 -11.45 -17.31 -8.02
C ALA A 525 -11.22 -15.85 -8.48
N TRP A 526 -10.69 -15.67 -9.70
CA TRP A 526 -10.28 -14.37 -10.23
C TRP A 526 -11.42 -13.34 -10.33
N SER A 527 -12.67 -13.75 -10.52
CA SER A 527 -13.83 -12.85 -10.47
C SER A 527 -14.03 -12.19 -9.10
N LEU A 528 -13.58 -12.84 -8.02
CA LEU A 528 -13.57 -12.26 -6.69
C LEU A 528 -12.34 -11.34 -6.50
N VAL A 529 -11.20 -11.64 -7.10
CA VAL A 529 -9.96 -10.84 -6.94
C VAL A 529 -10.02 -9.57 -7.80
N LEU A 530 -10.50 -9.68 -9.04
CA LEU A 530 -10.54 -8.63 -10.05
C LEU A 530 -11.91 -7.93 -10.11
N ASP A 531 -12.41 -7.50 -8.96
CA ASP A 531 -13.65 -6.73 -8.91
C ASP A 531 -13.57 -5.48 -9.81
N GLY A 532 -14.60 -5.28 -10.63
CA GLY A 532 -14.65 -4.27 -11.70
C GLY A 532 -14.11 -4.73 -13.07
N TYR A 533 -13.62 -5.97 -13.19
CA TYR A 533 -13.21 -6.57 -14.47
C TYR A 533 -14.16 -7.69 -14.87
N ALA A 534 -14.34 -7.87 -16.18
CA ALA A 534 -15.12 -8.96 -16.75
C ALA A 534 -14.22 -9.87 -17.61
N PRO A 535 -14.49 -11.18 -17.70
CA PRO A 535 -13.85 -12.02 -18.69
C PRO A 535 -14.05 -11.45 -20.10
N LEU A 536 -12.98 -11.33 -20.87
CA LEU A 536 -13.05 -10.87 -22.25
C LEU A 536 -13.55 -12.03 -23.14
N VAL A 537 -14.64 -11.79 -23.88
CA VAL A 537 -15.20 -12.72 -24.86
C VAL A 537 -15.07 -12.07 -26.23
N GLY A 538 -14.23 -12.66 -27.10
CA GLY A 538 -13.95 -12.11 -28.43
C GLY A 538 -12.86 -11.03 -28.45
N PRO A 539 -12.75 -10.27 -29.55
CA PRO A 539 -11.76 -9.20 -29.71
C PRO A 539 -11.93 -8.08 -28.68
N LEU A 540 -10.81 -7.51 -28.20
CA LEU A 540 -10.85 -6.39 -27.24
C LEU A 540 -11.63 -5.18 -27.79
N ALA A 541 -11.52 -4.89 -29.08
CA ALA A 541 -12.19 -3.75 -29.71
C ALA A 541 -13.71 -3.78 -29.54
N ASP A 542 -14.33 -4.96 -29.50
CA ASP A 542 -15.79 -5.12 -29.37
C ASP A 542 -16.28 -4.83 -27.94
N ALA A 543 -15.38 -4.91 -26.96
CA ALA A 543 -15.66 -4.65 -25.55
C ALA A 543 -15.44 -3.18 -25.14
N VAL A 544 -14.98 -2.32 -26.05
CA VAL A 544 -14.58 -0.94 -25.75
C VAL A 544 -15.45 0.05 -26.50
N CYS A 545 -16.03 1.02 -25.79
CA CYS A 545 -16.77 2.11 -26.41
C CYS A 545 -15.84 3.13 -27.12
N GLU A 546 -16.40 4.02 -27.95
CA GLU A 546 -15.64 5.07 -28.65
C GLU A 546 -14.83 5.95 -27.66
N GLN A 547 -15.46 6.34 -26.55
CA GLN A 547 -14.82 7.15 -25.52
C GLN A 547 -13.67 6.39 -24.84
N GLY A 548 -13.83 5.09 -24.58
CA GLY A 548 -12.78 4.24 -24.00
C GLY A 548 -11.56 4.12 -24.92
N SER A 549 -11.82 3.95 -26.22
CA SER A 549 -10.79 3.90 -27.26
C SER A 549 -10.00 5.21 -27.39
N ALA A 550 -10.57 6.34 -26.97
CA ALA A 550 -9.88 7.62 -26.92
C ALA A 550 -8.96 7.79 -25.68
N GLN A 551 -9.10 6.93 -24.66
CA GLN A 551 -8.30 7.02 -23.42
C GLN A 551 -7.15 6.02 -23.35
N VAL A 552 -7.24 4.92 -24.09
CA VAL A 552 -6.27 3.81 -24.08
C VAL A 552 -5.93 3.41 -25.51
N ASP A 553 -4.67 3.05 -25.78
CA ASP A 553 -4.25 2.46 -27.05
C ASP A 553 -4.72 1.00 -27.15
N VAL A 554 -5.99 0.80 -27.51
CA VAL A 554 -6.64 -0.51 -27.61
C VAL A 554 -5.88 -1.47 -28.55
N PRO A 555 -5.43 -1.07 -29.76
CA PRO A 555 -4.67 -1.97 -30.62
C PRO A 555 -3.35 -2.45 -29.99
N LEU A 556 -2.65 -1.57 -29.26
CA LEU A 556 -1.40 -1.94 -28.60
C LEU A 556 -1.63 -2.93 -27.44
N VAL A 557 -2.69 -2.72 -26.66
CA VAL A 557 -3.07 -3.65 -25.57
C VAL A 557 -3.50 -5.00 -26.13
N ALA A 558 -4.32 -5.02 -27.20
CA ALA A 558 -4.75 -6.26 -27.84
C ALA A 558 -3.56 -7.06 -28.39
N ALA A 559 -2.64 -6.41 -29.11
CA ALA A 559 -1.46 -7.06 -29.65
C ALA A 559 -0.55 -7.65 -28.57
N ALA A 560 -0.35 -6.93 -27.45
CA ALA A 560 0.42 -7.42 -26.31
C ALA A 560 -0.28 -8.60 -25.64
N ALA A 561 -1.59 -8.51 -25.39
CA ALA A 561 -2.38 -9.58 -24.79
C ALA A 561 -2.31 -10.87 -25.62
N GLU A 562 -2.51 -10.76 -26.93
CA GLU A 562 -2.43 -11.90 -27.85
C GLU A 562 -1.04 -12.56 -27.86
N HIS A 563 0.04 -11.77 -27.93
CA HIS A 563 1.39 -12.33 -27.90
C HIS A 563 1.68 -13.05 -26.59
N MET A 564 1.35 -12.43 -25.46
CA MET A 564 1.65 -13.02 -24.15
C MET A 564 0.77 -14.23 -23.84
N VAL A 565 -0.47 -14.27 -24.34
CA VAL A 565 -1.30 -15.48 -24.29
C VAL A 565 -0.70 -16.60 -25.15
N ARG A 566 -0.19 -16.30 -26.35
CA ARG A 566 0.50 -17.29 -27.20
C ARG A 566 1.81 -17.79 -26.59
N ALA A 567 2.55 -16.92 -25.90
CA ALA A 567 3.82 -17.26 -25.25
C ALA A 567 3.65 -18.10 -23.97
N ALA A 568 2.45 -18.10 -23.38
CA ALA A 568 2.20 -18.82 -22.13
C ALA A 568 2.12 -20.33 -22.34
N GLY A 569 2.89 -21.10 -21.57
CA GLY A 569 2.83 -22.55 -21.56
C GLY A 569 1.62 -23.14 -20.81
N GLY A 570 0.79 -22.30 -20.18
CA GLY A 570 -0.35 -22.70 -19.35
C GLY A 570 -1.62 -21.89 -19.64
N PRO A 571 -2.76 -22.25 -18.99
CA PRO A 571 -4.02 -21.54 -19.20
C PRO A 571 -3.93 -20.08 -18.77
N VAL A 572 -4.46 -19.18 -19.59
CA VAL A 572 -4.49 -17.74 -19.34
C VAL A 572 -5.93 -17.25 -19.30
N GLY A 573 -6.31 -16.63 -18.20
CA GLY A 573 -7.55 -15.86 -18.14
C GLY A 573 -7.32 -14.44 -18.67
N VAL A 574 -8.21 -13.95 -19.53
CA VAL A 574 -8.14 -12.58 -20.07
C VAL A 574 -9.33 -11.78 -19.55
N TRP A 575 -9.04 -10.67 -18.87
CA TRP A 575 -10.03 -9.85 -18.18
C TRP A 575 -9.94 -8.41 -18.68
N VAL A 576 -11.08 -7.78 -19.01
CA VAL A 576 -11.15 -6.39 -19.47
C VAL A 576 -11.73 -5.50 -18.37
N ASP A 577 -11.19 -4.29 -18.23
CA ASP A 577 -11.73 -3.28 -17.30
C ASP A 577 -13.13 -2.85 -17.75
N GLY A 578 -14.11 -2.99 -16.86
CA GLY A 578 -15.50 -2.67 -17.16
C GLY A 578 -15.75 -1.20 -17.51
N SER A 579 -14.85 -0.28 -17.10
CA SER A 579 -14.99 1.15 -17.44
C SER A 579 -14.77 1.45 -18.92
N LEU A 580 -14.10 0.56 -19.66
CA LEU A 580 -13.88 0.73 -21.10
C LEU A 580 -15.18 0.58 -21.92
N ALA A 581 -16.16 -0.16 -21.40
CA ALA A 581 -17.44 -0.39 -22.08
C ALA A 581 -18.47 0.72 -21.79
N ASP A 582 -18.27 1.52 -20.74
CA ASP A 582 -19.24 2.52 -20.28
C ASP A 582 -18.76 3.96 -20.56
N PRO A 583 -19.40 4.69 -21.50
CA PRO A 583 -19.05 6.06 -21.82
C PRO A 583 -19.05 7.02 -20.62
N ALA A 584 -19.85 6.74 -19.58
CA ALA A 584 -19.91 7.58 -18.39
C ALA A 584 -18.63 7.50 -17.54
N THR A 585 -17.94 6.35 -17.58
CA THR A 585 -16.76 6.06 -16.75
C THR A 585 -15.46 5.91 -17.56
N ALA A 586 -15.53 5.84 -18.89
CA ALA A 586 -14.40 5.67 -19.80
C ALA A 586 -13.23 6.63 -19.56
N ASP A 587 -13.51 7.88 -19.16
CA ASP A 587 -12.48 8.90 -18.87
C ASP A 587 -11.46 8.47 -17.80
N THR A 588 -11.76 7.47 -16.97
CA THR A 588 -10.84 6.96 -15.94
C THR A 588 -10.14 5.65 -16.30
N ALA A 589 -10.48 5.03 -17.43
CA ALA A 589 -9.87 3.77 -17.88
C ALA A 589 -8.33 3.87 -18.00
N ARG A 590 -7.81 5.05 -18.35
CA ARG A 590 -6.36 5.33 -18.41
C ARG A 590 -5.62 5.16 -17.07
N GLU A 591 -6.33 5.17 -15.95
CA GLU A 591 -5.77 5.00 -14.61
C GLU A 591 -5.81 3.53 -14.14
N ARG A 592 -6.18 2.59 -15.02
CA ARG A 592 -6.32 1.16 -14.73
C ARG A 592 -5.60 0.34 -15.81
N PRO A 593 -5.17 -0.90 -15.51
CA PRO A 593 -4.90 -1.88 -16.56
C PRO A 593 -6.14 -2.04 -17.43
N ALA A 594 -6.00 -1.86 -18.74
CA ALA A 594 -7.12 -2.04 -19.67
C ALA A 594 -7.48 -3.52 -19.79
N VAL A 595 -6.45 -4.38 -19.76
CA VAL A 595 -6.57 -5.83 -19.72
C VAL A 595 -5.74 -6.36 -18.56
N VAL A 596 -6.22 -7.39 -17.88
CA VAL A 596 -5.46 -8.19 -16.93
C VAL A 596 -5.38 -9.63 -17.45
N LEU A 597 -4.17 -10.13 -17.60
CA LEU A 597 -3.89 -11.54 -17.88
C LEU A 597 -3.64 -12.25 -16.55
N THR A 598 -4.36 -13.34 -16.30
CA THR A 598 -4.21 -14.13 -15.08
C THR A 598 -3.57 -15.47 -15.38
N PHE A 599 -2.46 -15.76 -14.71
CA PHE A 599 -1.68 -16.99 -14.81
C PHE A 599 -1.72 -17.65 -13.44
N ASP A 600 -2.64 -18.60 -13.26
CA ASP A 600 -2.83 -19.35 -12.01
C ASP A 600 -3.05 -18.45 -10.77
N ASP A 601 -1.98 -18.13 -10.04
CA ASP A 601 -1.93 -17.31 -8.82
C ASP A 601 -1.35 -15.91 -9.03
N ARG A 602 -1.13 -15.51 -10.29
CA ARG A 602 -0.49 -14.25 -10.66
C ARG A 602 -1.30 -13.46 -11.69
N ALA A 603 -1.12 -12.15 -11.67
CA ALA A 603 -1.80 -11.25 -12.60
C ALA A 603 -0.83 -10.27 -13.24
N LEU A 604 -0.91 -10.15 -14.57
CA LEU A 604 -0.24 -9.13 -15.36
C LEU A 604 -1.28 -8.13 -15.88
N GLY A 605 -1.23 -6.90 -15.40
CA GLY A 605 -2.02 -5.80 -15.94
C GLY A 605 -1.32 -5.15 -17.13
N LEU A 606 -2.00 -5.03 -18.26
CA LEU A 606 -1.56 -4.30 -19.45
C LEU A 606 -2.18 -2.90 -19.42
N ALA A 607 -1.34 -1.88 -19.30
CA ALA A 607 -1.78 -0.48 -19.27
C ALA A 607 -1.17 0.29 -20.43
N ALA A 608 -1.98 0.83 -21.33
CA ALA A 608 -1.51 1.68 -22.44
C ALA A 608 -2.26 3.03 -22.47
N PRO A 609 -2.07 3.92 -21.47
CA PRO A 609 -2.71 5.22 -21.47
C PRO A 609 -2.38 5.98 -22.76
N SER A 610 -3.39 6.53 -23.42
CA SER A 610 -3.19 7.26 -24.68
C SER A 610 -2.43 8.57 -24.48
N TRP A 611 -1.58 8.93 -25.45
CA TRP A 611 -0.88 10.22 -25.51
C TRP A 611 -1.76 11.38 -25.99
N SER A 612 -2.97 11.06 -26.44
CA SER A 612 -4.00 12.02 -26.84
C SER A 612 -5.32 11.60 -26.20
N ARG A 613 -6.07 12.55 -25.66
CA ARG A 613 -7.38 12.26 -25.08
C ARG A 613 -8.45 13.18 -25.63
N THR A 614 -9.62 12.63 -25.84
CA THR A 614 -10.82 13.42 -26.08
C THR A 614 -11.36 13.87 -24.72
N VAL A 615 -11.46 15.18 -24.51
CA VAL A 615 -12.19 15.72 -23.36
C VAL A 615 -13.68 15.80 -23.67
N ARG A 616 -14.55 15.91 -22.66
CA ARG A 616 -16.02 15.97 -22.84
C ARG A 616 -16.52 17.03 -23.82
N SER A 617 -15.74 18.08 -24.10
CA SER A 617 -16.06 19.05 -25.16
C SER A 617 -15.82 18.53 -26.58
N GLY A 618 -15.44 17.26 -26.75
CA GLY A 618 -15.02 16.65 -28.01
C GLY A 618 -13.59 17.03 -28.46
N ALA A 619 -12.92 17.94 -27.74
CA ALA A 619 -11.58 18.39 -28.14
C ALA A 619 -10.52 17.34 -27.81
N VAL A 620 -9.63 17.07 -28.76
CA VAL A 620 -8.47 16.20 -28.55
C VAL A 620 -7.34 17.02 -27.94
N ARG A 621 -6.79 16.54 -26.81
CA ARG A 621 -5.67 17.17 -26.10
C ARG A 621 -4.51 16.20 -25.95
N LYS A 622 -3.31 16.68 -26.25
CA LYS A 622 -2.06 15.96 -25.96
C LYS A 622 -1.89 15.79 -24.44
N VAL A 623 -1.48 14.59 -24.03
CA VAL A 623 -1.16 14.25 -22.65
C VAL A 623 0.31 14.57 -22.38
N SER A 624 0.59 15.18 -21.23
CA SER A 624 1.96 15.45 -20.81
C SER A 624 2.63 14.17 -20.28
N ARG A 625 3.96 14.13 -20.32
CA ARG A 625 4.75 12.98 -19.82
C ARG A 625 4.46 12.66 -18.36
N GLY A 626 4.32 13.70 -17.52
CA GLY A 626 3.95 13.53 -16.11
C GLY A 626 2.53 13.04 -15.91
N ALA A 627 1.58 13.44 -16.77
CA ALA A 627 0.23 12.90 -16.72
C ALA A 627 0.20 11.41 -17.12
N TRP A 628 0.97 11.04 -18.15
CA TRP A 628 1.10 9.64 -18.58
C TRP A 628 1.74 8.76 -17.49
N ALA A 629 2.87 9.19 -16.92
CA ALA A 629 3.57 8.46 -15.86
C ALA A 629 2.68 8.24 -14.61
N GLN A 630 1.83 9.21 -14.29
CA GLN A 630 0.88 9.09 -13.18
C GLN A 630 -0.29 8.16 -13.50
N SER A 631 -0.78 8.13 -14.74
CA SER A 631 -1.74 7.12 -15.20
C SER A 631 -1.19 5.70 -15.03
N VAL A 632 0.08 5.48 -15.38
CA VAL A 632 0.78 4.20 -15.15
C VAL A 632 0.89 3.86 -13.66
N SER A 633 1.26 4.83 -12.82
CA SER A 633 1.32 4.63 -11.37
C SER A 633 -0.05 4.31 -10.77
N ALA A 634 -1.11 4.98 -11.22
CA ALA A 634 -2.47 4.68 -10.81
C ALA A 634 -2.89 3.26 -11.20
N ALA A 635 -2.60 2.84 -12.44
CA ALA A 635 -2.87 1.48 -12.91
C ALA A 635 -2.13 0.43 -12.08
N THR A 636 -0.87 0.72 -11.74
CA THR A 636 -0.04 -0.10 -10.85
C THR A 636 -0.67 -0.23 -9.45
N GLY A 637 -1.12 0.89 -8.88
CA GLY A 637 -1.83 0.91 -7.59
C GLY A 637 -3.13 0.12 -7.61
N HIS A 638 -3.91 0.20 -8.70
CA HIS A 638 -5.17 -0.53 -8.87
C HIS A 638 -5.00 -2.04 -8.86
N LEU A 639 -3.99 -2.55 -9.58
CA LEU A 639 -3.71 -3.98 -9.60
C LEU A 639 -3.13 -4.44 -8.26
N ASN A 640 -2.21 -3.67 -7.67
CA ASN A 640 -1.59 -3.98 -6.38
C ASN A 640 -2.63 -4.10 -5.26
N LEU A 641 -3.64 -3.22 -5.20
CA LEU A 641 -4.71 -3.35 -4.18
C LEU A 641 -5.46 -4.68 -4.24
N ARG A 642 -5.56 -5.29 -5.43
CA ARG A 642 -6.27 -6.55 -5.68
C ARG A 642 -5.36 -7.77 -5.52
N CYS A 643 -4.13 -7.68 -6.02
CA CYS A 643 -3.23 -8.81 -6.18
C CYS A 643 -2.00 -8.76 -5.24
N ASP A 644 -1.81 -7.68 -4.48
CA ASP A 644 -0.61 -7.42 -3.66
C ASP A 644 0.67 -7.65 -4.50
N VAL A 645 1.67 -8.33 -3.94
CA VAL A 645 2.94 -8.68 -4.59
C VAL A 645 2.83 -9.67 -5.77
N ALA A 646 1.66 -10.25 -6.00
CA ALA A 646 1.38 -11.15 -7.14
C ALA A 646 0.86 -10.43 -8.38
N GLY A 647 0.61 -9.13 -8.29
CA GLY A 647 0.27 -8.28 -9.42
C GLY A 647 1.51 -7.60 -10.00
N LYS A 648 1.65 -7.60 -11.32
CA LYS A 648 2.64 -6.79 -12.04
C LYS A 648 1.93 -6.00 -13.13
N VAL A 649 2.33 -4.74 -13.34
CA VAL A 649 1.84 -3.94 -14.48
C VAL A 649 2.93 -3.84 -15.54
N MET A 650 2.54 -4.05 -16.79
CA MET A 650 3.31 -3.70 -17.97
C MET A 650 2.67 -2.46 -18.59
N ALA A 651 3.40 -1.35 -18.57
CA ALA A 651 2.98 -0.10 -19.19
C ALA A 651 3.52 -0.03 -20.62
N LEU A 652 2.59 0.03 -21.57
CA LEU A 652 2.86 -0.03 -23.00
C LEU A 652 2.79 1.37 -23.59
N THR A 653 3.71 1.68 -24.50
CA THR A 653 3.65 2.90 -25.31
C THR A 653 4.25 2.64 -26.70
N ARG A 654 3.75 3.36 -27.70
CA ARG A 654 4.33 3.34 -29.05
C ARG A 654 5.70 4.00 -29.09
N PRO A 655 6.56 3.68 -30.09
CA PRO A 655 7.78 4.42 -30.35
C PRO A 655 7.51 5.91 -30.59
N GLY A 656 8.41 6.75 -30.08
CA GLY A 656 8.30 8.21 -30.15
C GLY A 656 7.79 8.84 -28.84
N GLY A 657 7.81 10.17 -28.75
CA GLY A 657 7.18 10.89 -27.63
C GLY A 657 7.94 10.90 -26.30
N ASP A 658 9.27 11.03 -26.30
CA ASP A 658 10.11 11.15 -25.08
C ASP A 658 9.70 10.19 -23.96
N VAL A 659 9.60 8.90 -24.32
CA VAL A 659 9.34 7.81 -23.37
C VAL A 659 10.42 7.76 -22.29
N GLY A 660 11.66 8.12 -22.63
CA GLY A 660 12.75 8.22 -21.68
C GLY A 660 12.36 9.09 -20.49
N ARG A 661 11.86 10.30 -20.75
CA ARG A 661 11.40 11.18 -19.70
C ARG A 661 10.17 10.67 -18.94
N ALA A 662 9.23 10.01 -19.61
CA ALA A 662 8.11 9.38 -18.92
C ALA A 662 8.57 8.26 -17.98
N ALA A 663 9.58 7.48 -18.38
CA ALA A 663 10.20 6.45 -17.58
C ALA A 663 10.92 7.02 -16.36
N GLU A 664 11.64 8.14 -16.50
CA GLU A 664 12.23 8.85 -15.36
C GLU A 664 11.20 9.23 -14.30
N LEU A 665 10.02 9.69 -14.73
CA LEU A 665 8.94 10.10 -13.84
C LEU A 665 8.26 8.90 -13.19
N VAL A 666 8.07 7.79 -13.92
CA VAL A 666 7.60 6.54 -13.32
C VAL A 666 8.59 6.07 -12.25
N ALA A 667 9.87 5.97 -12.58
CA ALA A 667 10.92 5.58 -11.64
C ALA A 667 10.93 6.48 -10.39
N TRP A 668 10.79 7.80 -10.58
CA TRP A 668 10.65 8.70 -9.46
C TRP A 668 9.41 8.37 -8.61
N ILE A 669 8.22 8.21 -9.21
CA ILE A 669 6.96 7.91 -8.51
C ILE A 669 7.05 6.58 -7.75
N THR A 670 7.72 5.58 -8.31
CA THR A 670 7.86 4.24 -7.72
C THR A 670 9.01 4.16 -6.71
N GLN A 671 9.70 5.28 -6.45
CA GLN A 671 10.86 5.41 -5.58
C GLN A 671 12.03 4.49 -6.02
N GLU A 672 12.24 4.37 -7.34
CA GLU A 672 13.41 3.74 -7.92
C GLU A 672 14.60 4.70 -7.92
N GLU A 673 15.77 4.17 -7.55
CA GLU A 673 17.01 4.92 -7.57
C GLU A 673 17.53 5.09 -9.01
N PRO A 674 18.11 6.26 -9.35
CA PRO A 674 18.54 6.54 -10.72
C PRO A 674 19.75 5.74 -11.23
N ASP A 675 20.67 5.23 -10.41
CA ASP A 675 21.89 4.57 -10.90
C ASP A 675 22.42 3.50 -9.92
N GLY A 676 22.76 2.32 -10.46
CA GLY A 676 23.67 1.37 -9.79
C GLY A 676 23.47 -0.11 -10.10
N SER A 677 22.24 -0.59 -10.29
CA SER A 677 21.98 -2.00 -10.61
C SER A 677 20.59 -2.22 -11.20
N GLY A 678 20.48 -2.15 -12.53
CA GLY A 678 19.31 -2.68 -13.23
C GLY A 678 18.88 -1.87 -14.46
N GLY A 679 19.56 -2.09 -15.59
CA GLY A 679 19.01 -1.88 -16.93
C GLY A 679 19.07 -0.44 -17.43
N GLY A 680 20.09 -0.16 -18.24
CA GLY A 680 20.02 0.92 -19.21
C GLY A 680 18.84 0.71 -20.18
N ALA A 681 18.60 1.71 -21.03
CA ALA A 681 17.57 1.70 -22.06
C ALA A 681 17.70 0.56 -23.11
N ASP A 682 18.62 -0.40 -22.90
CA ASP A 682 18.78 -1.64 -23.65
C ASP A 682 18.34 -2.86 -22.80
N GLY A 683 17.09 -3.30 -23.01
CA GLY A 683 16.76 -4.70 -23.32
C GLY A 683 16.88 -5.84 -22.30
N ALA A 684 17.48 -5.70 -21.11
CA ALA A 684 17.68 -6.87 -20.22
C ALA A 684 17.55 -6.60 -18.71
N ALA A 685 16.57 -5.81 -18.28
CA ALA A 685 16.09 -5.86 -16.90
C ALA A 685 15.12 -7.03 -16.76
N GLY A 686 15.54 -8.11 -16.11
CA GLY A 686 14.72 -9.31 -15.92
C GLY A 686 13.33 -8.98 -15.35
N TRP A 687 12.29 -9.38 -16.07
CA TRP A 687 10.91 -9.25 -15.63
C TRP A 687 10.59 -10.29 -14.54
N GLY A 688 9.87 -9.88 -13.49
CA GLY A 688 9.45 -10.77 -12.40
C GLY A 688 8.40 -10.17 -11.45
N PHE A 689 7.87 -11.02 -10.58
CA PHE A 689 6.89 -10.69 -9.54
C PHE A 689 7.57 -10.41 -8.18
N GLY A 690 6.80 -9.99 -7.17
CA GLY A 690 7.34 -9.65 -5.84
C GLY A 690 7.60 -8.16 -5.63
N ASP A 691 7.67 -7.38 -6.71
CA ASP A 691 7.74 -5.91 -6.65
C ASP A 691 6.58 -5.26 -7.42
N PRO A 692 5.39 -5.18 -6.79
CA PRO A 692 4.16 -4.77 -7.45
C PRO A 692 4.05 -3.26 -7.66
N GLN A 693 4.96 -2.45 -7.10
CA GLN A 693 4.94 -1.00 -7.30
C GLN A 693 5.84 -0.55 -8.44
N ARG A 694 6.68 -1.44 -8.99
CA ARG A 694 7.55 -1.14 -10.13
C ARG A 694 6.91 -1.70 -11.41
N PRO A 695 6.27 -0.90 -12.27
CA PRO A 695 5.76 -1.39 -13.55
C PRO A 695 6.93 -1.66 -14.51
N VAL A 696 6.73 -2.59 -15.45
CA VAL A 696 7.66 -2.78 -16.57
C VAL A 696 7.25 -1.82 -17.68
N LEU A 697 8.15 -0.95 -18.11
CA LEU A 697 7.90 -0.03 -19.21
C LEU A 697 8.35 -0.67 -20.52
N VAL A 698 7.45 -0.73 -21.50
CA VAL A 698 7.72 -1.37 -22.79
C VAL A 698 7.34 -0.41 -23.92
N VAL A 699 8.32 -0.09 -24.75
CA VAL A 699 8.12 0.60 -26.02
C VAL A 699 7.89 -0.46 -27.09
N ALA A 700 6.75 -0.42 -27.77
CA ALA A 700 6.38 -1.44 -28.73
C ALA A 700 5.51 -0.87 -29.86
N ASP A 701 5.73 -1.37 -31.08
CA ASP A 701 4.79 -1.21 -32.18
C ASP A 701 3.96 -2.51 -32.31
N PRO A 702 2.63 -2.45 -32.47
CA PRO A 702 1.82 -3.64 -32.70
C PRO A 702 2.30 -4.52 -33.86
N GLY A 703 2.93 -3.94 -34.88
CA GLY A 703 3.49 -4.65 -36.03
C GLY A 703 4.91 -5.20 -35.83
N ALA A 704 5.59 -4.83 -34.74
CA ALA A 704 6.95 -5.28 -34.42
C ALA A 704 7.06 -5.57 -32.90
N PRO A 705 6.60 -6.76 -32.46
CA PRO A 705 6.52 -7.09 -31.04
C PRO A 705 7.92 -7.18 -30.40
N PRO A 706 8.14 -6.60 -29.21
CA PRO A 706 9.39 -6.71 -28.48
C PRO A 706 9.55 -8.09 -27.82
N ALA A 707 10.80 -8.55 -27.66
CA ALA A 707 11.13 -9.86 -27.09
C ALA A 707 10.55 -10.12 -25.67
N VAL A 708 10.28 -9.07 -24.89
CA VAL A 708 9.66 -9.21 -23.57
C VAL A 708 8.24 -9.79 -23.64
N TRP A 709 7.54 -9.67 -24.78
CA TRP A 709 6.23 -10.28 -24.98
C TRP A 709 6.29 -11.79 -25.23
N ASP A 710 7.46 -12.32 -25.61
CA ASP A 710 7.69 -13.75 -25.80
C ASP A 710 8.04 -14.46 -24.49
N THR A 711 8.09 -13.74 -23.37
CA THR A 711 8.38 -14.35 -22.07
C THR A 711 7.17 -15.12 -21.56
N ASP A 712 7.34 -16.42 -21.30
CA ASP A 712 6.33 -17.24 -20.63
C ASP A 712 6.19 -16.83 -19.16
N VAL A 713 5.27 -15.89 -18.93
CA VAL A 713 4.85 -15.35 -17.62
C VAL A 713 4.51 -16.43 -16.61
N SER A 714 3.98 -17.54 -17.11
CA SER A 714 3.45 -18.63 -16.31
C SER A 714 4.57 -19.42 -15.64
N THR A 715 5.80 -19.35 -16.18
CA THR A 715 7.01 -19.99 -15.62
C THR A 715 7.75 -19.12 -14.62
N LEU A 716 7.50 -17.80 -14.63
CA LEU A 716 8.07 -16.89 -13.66
C LEU A 716 7.60 -17.22 -12.26
#